data_AF-A0A3D2RFT2-F1
#
_entry.id   AF-A0A3D2RFT2-F1
#
_cell.length_a   1.000
_cell.length_b   1.000
_cell.length_c   1.000
_cell.angle_alpha   90.00
_cell.angle_beta   90.00
_cell.angle_gamma   90.00
#
_symmetry.space_group_name_H-M   'P 1'
#
loop_
_entity.id
_entity.type
_entity.pdbx_description
1 polymer ?
#
loop_
_entity_poly.entity_id
_entity_poly.type
_entity_poly.pdbx_seq_one_letter_code
_entity_poly.pdbx_strand_id
1 'polypeptide(L)'
;RTDEVKVVEIPKDTRPSRRPAKGGRGGGRSGGGAPAPQLPPIGDNRGGRKRRRRKGKSAVDQKEVADSVRRTMAQMSSAPSRRRRRRREDGEAGEEEIQELTIKVNEFTTVGELAELMDVSATEMITACLQMGMMVTINQRLDMDTIELVADEFSYKVEKLDEVAEEMIEELNEEVDEEKLAPRPPVVTVMGHVDHGKTSLLDYIRRTNVVAGESGGITQHIGAYHVELEGGRMVTFLDTPGHEAFTAMRARGAQVTDVVVLIVAADDSVMPQTVEAIDHARAANVPLFVAINKVDLPTANVDKIKRELSEREVLVEDYGGQVQSCEISAMTGQGVDTLLEMLALETELLELKADPERRAKGTIVESRLDRGRGNVATVLIEEGMLKVGDPFITGMHSGRVRAMLDERGNSIEDAGPSVPVQVLGLGGLPQAGDTFHVLENDRQTREISQKRQQLRREQEFHKVRRVSLTAIHDQIAAGEVQELRIIIKGDVDGSVEALQDALMQISNDEVQLNVISRAVGAITENDVLLATASDAVIIGFNVRPDGRAREVAAAEQVDIRMYRVIYEAVEDVKAALSGLLKPTVDERVVAAAEVRETFSVPRIGTIAGCFVSEGQILRSSQVRLLRDGVVVYEGVVGSLRRFKDDVREVQSGFECGIGIENFTDIKVGDVIEAYEMFEIERTLE
;
A
#
# COMPACT_ATOMS: atom_id res chain seq x y z
N ARG A 1 55.13 -3.04 33.57
CA ARG A 1 54.11 -2.47 32.65
C ARG A 1 52.85 -3.28 32.91
N THR A 2 51.85 -2.82 33.64
CA THR A 2 51.48 -1.48 34.10
C THR A 2 50.61 -1.68 35.34
N ASP A 3 50.91 -0.89 36.37
CA ASP A 3 50.26 -0.88 37.67
C ASP A 3 48.92 -0.14 37.66
N GLU A 4 48.14 -0.49 38.68
CA GLU A 4 46.81 -0.05 39.03
C GLU A 4 46.68 1.43 39.42
N VAL A 5 45.43 1.85 39.30
CA VAL A 5 44.83 3.15 39.58
C VAL A 5 44.90 3.54 41.05
N LYS A 6 45.19 4.82 41.34
CA LYS A 6 44.74 5.50 42.57
C LYS A 6 44.26 6.93 42.30
N VAL A 7 43.13 7.20 42.96
CA VAL A 7 42.30 8.41 43.12
C VAL A 7 43.04 9.56 43.82
N VAL A 8 42.79 10.84 43.45
CA VAL A 8 42.72 12.00 44.39
C VAL A 8 41.84 13.16 43.81
N GLU A 9 41.17 13.83 44.74
CA GLU A 9 40.17 14.92 44.80
C GLU A 9 40.60 16.39 44.46
N ILE A 10 39.63 17.22 43.98
CA ILE A 10 39.16 18.60 44.41
C ILE A 10 40.21 19.78 44.48
N PRO A 11 39.96 21.15 44.43
CA PRO A 11 38.75 22.03 44.44
C PRO A 11 38.68 23.26 43.48
N LYS A 12 37.61 24.05 43.67
CA LYS A 12 37.16 25.34 43.11
C LYS A 12 37.96 26.63 43.49
N ASP A 13 37.70 27.64 42.65
CA ASP A 13 37.49 29.09 42.90
C ASP A 13 38.68 30.08 42.99
N THR A 14 38.65 31.14 42.17
CA THR A 14 38.83 32.58 42.55
C THR A 14 38.72 33.54 41.34
N ARG A 15 37.88 34.58 41.47
CA ARG A 15 37.81 35.82 40.62
C ARG A 15 38.91 36.83 41.09
N PRO A 16 39.00 38.15 40.71
CA PRO A 16 38.33 38.99 39.68
C PRO A 16 39.20 40.10 38.97
N SER A 17 38.62 40.72 37.92
CA SER A 17 38.61 42.18 37.58
C SER A 17 39.76 42.95 36.87
N ARG A 18 39.29 43.85 35.96
CA ARG A 18 39.74 45.22 35.57
C ARG A 18 40.71 45.45 34.36
N ARG A 19 40.09 45.93 33.26
CA ARG A 19 40.36 47.10 32.35
C ARG A 19 41.56 48.03 32.68
N PRO A 20 42.10 48.93 31.77
CA PRO A 20 41.45 49.61 30.61
C PRO A 20 42.34 49.95 29.38
N ALA A 21 41.77 50.76 28.44
CA ALA A 21 42.39 51.77 27.54
C ALA A 21 42.67 51.34 26.06
N LYS A 22 42.51 52.18 25.03
CA LYS A 22 41.76 53.41 24.73
C LYS A 22 42.02 53.74 23.24
N GLY A 23 41.04 54.30 22.53
CA GLY A 23 41.22 55.03 21.26
C GLY A 23 40.30 54.54 20.14
N GLY A 24 39.41 55.33 19.53
CA GLY A 24 39.01 56.71 19.75
C GLY A 24 38.54 57.37 18.44
N ARG A 25 37.24 57.70 18.38
CA ARG A 25 36.54 58.80 17.65
C ARG A 25 36.71 58.87 16.12
N GLY A 26 35.69 59.21 15.32
CA GLY A 26 34.34 59.78 15.46
C GLY A 26 33.89 60.13 14.02
N GLY A 27 32.66 60.39 13.60
CA GLY A 27 31.31 60.68 14.11
C GLY A 27 30.49 61.02 12.84
N GLY A 28 29.17 61.16 12.75
CA GLY A 28 28.02 61.07 13.64
C GLY A 28 26.74 61.42 12.84
N ARG A 29 25.57 61.25 13.49
CA ARG A 29 24.18 61.63 13.08
C ARG A 29 23.58 60.82 11.92
N SER A 30 22.32 60.41 11.90
CA SER A 30 21.08 60.64 12.70
C SER A 30 20.13 59.48 12.34
N GLY A 31 19.42 58.84 13.27
CA GLY A 31 18.04 59.21 13.60
C GLY A 31 17.03 58.81 12.51
N GLY A 32 16.34 57.66 12.67
CA GLY A 32 15.22 57.28 11.81
C GLY A 32 14.96 55.78 11.79
N GLY A 33 14.04 55.30 12.64
CA GLY A 33 13.42 53.99 12.49
C GLY A 33 12.08 54.15 11.77
N ALA A 34 11.76 53.20 10.89
CA ALA A 34 10.42 52.85 10.37
C ALA A 34 10.57 51.61 9.43
N PRO A 35 9.50 50.97 8.91
CA PRO A 35 8.86 49.82 9.55
C PRO A 35 8.39 48.75 8.54
N ALA A 36 7.57 47.80 9.01
CA ALA A 36 6.83 46.79 8.24
C ALA A 36 5.96 47.36 7.10
N PRO A 37 5.63 46.58 6.05
CA PRO A 37 4.82 47.05 4.93
C PRO A 37 3.31 46.96 5.24
N GLN A 38 2.66 48.13 5.32
CA GLN A 38 1.21 48.31 5.18
C GLN A 38 0.90 49.08 3.89
N LEU A 39 -0.27 48.79 3.33
CA LEU A 39 -0.82 49.26 2.06
C LEU A 39 -0.63 50.77 1.78
N PRO A 40 -0.49 51.18 0.51
CA PRO A 40 -0.69 52.57 0.11
C PRO A 40 -2.19 52.90 -0.08
N PRO A 41 -2.63 54.10 0.36
CA PRO A 41 -3.99 54.59 0.21
C PRO A 41 -4.16 55.41 -1.08
N ILE A 42 -5.35 55.36 -1.68
CA ILE A 42 -5.78 56.33 -2.71
C ILE A 42 -7.15 56.88 -2.32
N GLY A 43 -7.16 58.15 -1.94
CA GLY A 43 -8.30 59.06 -1.99
C GLY A 43 -7.73 60.45 -2.33
N ASP A 44 -8.42 61.38 -2.96
CA ASP A 44 -9.78 61.44 -3.49
C ASP A 44 -9.82 62.73 -4.34
N ASN A 45 -10.31 62.70 -5.59
CA ASN A 45 -11.02 63.87 -6.14
C ASN A 45 -11.77 63.58 -7.45
N ARG A 46 -13.11 63.59 -7.29
CA ARG A 46 -14.11 64.31 -8.09
C ARG A 46 -14.45 63.79 -9.49
N GLY A 47 -15.62 63.14 -9.52
CA GLY A 47 -16.51 63.17 -10.68
C GLY A 47 -17.85 62.47 -10.48
N GLY A 48 -18.86 63.15 -9.89
CA GLY A 48 -20.25 62.97 -10.34
C GLY A 48 -21.26 62.16 -9.50
N ARG A 49 -21.83 62.81 -8.49
CA ARG A 49 -23.28 62.90 -8.15
C ARG A 49 -24.11 61.66 -7.74
N LYS A 50 -24.46 61.72 -6.45
CA LYS A 50 -25.81 61.64 -5.82
C LYS A 50 -26.48 60.27 -5.61
N ARG A 51 -26.29 59.80 -4.36
CA ARG A 51 -27.22 58.99 -3.55
C ARG A 51 -28.69 59.43 -3.69
N ARG A 52 -29.60 58.46 -3.81
CA ARG A 52 -30.97 58.55 -3.28
C ARG A 52 -31.34 57.25 -2.56
N ARG A 53 -31.70 57.42 -1.28
CA ARG A 53 -32.15 56.42 -0.31
C ARG A 53 -33.30 55.55 -0.85
N ARG A 54 -33.22 54.22 -0.71
CA ARG A 54 -34.38 53.32 -0.82
C ARG A 54 -35.04 53.18 0.56
N LYS A 55 -36.25 53.73 0.67
CA LYS A 55 -37.28 53.41 1.67
C LYS A 55 -38.10 52.23 1.13
N GLY A 56 -38.53 51.34 2.02
CA GLY A 56 -39.23 50.09 1.67
C GLY A 56 -40.74 50.20 1.39
N LYS A 57 -41.35 49.00 1.35
CA LYS A 57 -42.74 48.62 0.97
C LYS A 57 -42.93 48.51 -0.56
N SER A 58 -43.64 47.52 -1.11
CA SER A 58 -44.63 46.57 -0.59
C SER A 58 -44.79 45.42 -1.60
N ALA A 59 -45.42 44.33 -1.14
CA ALA A 59 -45.85 43.16 -1.89
C ALA A 59 -46.50 43.50 -3.25
N VAL A 60 -46.11 42.76 -4.28
CA VAL A 60 -46.74 42.77 -5.61
C VAL A 60 -47.71 41.60 -5.67
N ASP A 61 -48.94 41.92 -6.08
CA ASP A 61 -50.12 41.07 -6.10
C ASP A 61 -49.97 39.86 -7.04
N GLN A 62 -50.20 38.64 -6.53
CA GLN A 62 -50.10 37.38 -7.29
C GLN A 62 -51.10 37.28 -8.47
N LYS A 63 -52.10 38.17 -8.53
CA LYS A 63 -53.08 38.23 -9.63
C LYS A 63 -52.55 38.92 -10.90
N GLU A 64 -51.57 39.82 -10.79
CA GLU A 64 -51.01 40.50 -11.97
C GLU A 64 -49.95 39.65 -12.70
N VAL A 65 -49.29 38.73 -11.99
CA VAL A 65 -48.33 37.79 -12.60
C VAL A 65 -49.07 36.73 -13.44
N ALA A 66 -50.22 36.23 -12.98
CA ALA A 66 -51.02 35.23 -13.69
C ALA A 66 -51.59 35.76 -15.03
N ASP A 67 -52.00 37.03 -15.08
CA ASP A 67 -52.50 37.65 -16.32
C ASP A 67 -51.38 37.99 -17.32
N SER A 68 -50.14 38.15 -16.86
CA SER A 68 -48.97 38.37 -17.73
C SER A 68 -48.51 37.07 -18.42
N VAL A 69 -48.60 35.94 -17.72
CA VAL A 69 -48.28 34.60 -18.27
C VAL A 69 -49.34 34.17 -19.29
N ARG A 70 -50.63 34.48 -19.04
CA ARG A 70 -51.73 34.15 -19.96
C ARG A 70 -51.72 34.96 -21.26
N ARG A 71 -51.19 36.19 -21.23
CA ARG A 71 -51.00 37.02 -22.44
C ARG A 71 -49.82 36.58 -23.30
N THR A 72 -48.81 35.95 -22.71
CA THR A 72 -47.63 35.45 -23.43
C THR A 72 -47.94 34.13 -24.15
N MET A 73 -48.72 33.23 -23.55
CA MET A 73 -49.17 31.99 -24.20
C MET A 73 -50.22 32.20 -25.31
N ALA A 74 -50.98 33.30 -25.29
CA ALA A 74 -51.93 33.63 -26.35
C ALA A 74 -51.30 34.29 -27.59
N GLN A 75 -50.01 34.66 -27.53
CA GLN A 75 -49.25 35.23 -28.66
C GLN A 75 -48.46 34.19 -29.47
N MET A 76 -48.37 32.93 -29.01
CA MET A 76 -47.78 31.82 -29.76
C MET A 76 -48.79 31.02 -30.60
N SER A 77 -50.08 31.36 -30.51
CA SER A 77 -51.17 30.64 -31.20
C SER A 77 -51.86 31.50 -32.27
N SER A 78 -51.13 32.02 -33.27
CA SER A 78 -51.75 32.47 -34.52
C SER A 78 -50.79 32.66 -35.71
N ALA A 79 -51.05 31.87 -36.76
CA ALA A 79 -50.80 32.06 -38.21
C ALA A 79 -49.57 31.34 -38.84
N PRO A 80 -49.61 31.05 -40.17
CA PRO A 80 -50.68 30.39 -40.94
C PRO A 80 -50.18 29.31 -41.95
N SER A 81 -51.10 28.47 -42.40
CA SER A 81 -50.97 27.49 -43.49
C SER A 81 -51.06 28.11 -44.90
N ARG A 82 -50.20 27.69 -45.85
CA ARG A 82 -50.57 27.49 -47.28
C ARG A 82 -49.54 26.72 -48.15
N ARG A 83 -49.93 25.49 -48.51
CA ARG A 83 -49.89 24.81 -49.83
C ARG A 83 -48.64 24.83 -50.74
N ARG A 84 -48.11 23.61 -51.00
CA ARG A 84 -47.83 23.03 -52.34
C ARG A 84 -47.77 21.49 -52.21
N ARG A 85 -48.81 20.77 -52.61
CA ARG A 85 -49.06 20.11 -53.91
C ARG A 85 -48.54 18.66 -53.94
N ARG A 86 -49.47 17.71 -53.76
CA ARG A 86 -49.31 16.26 -54.00
C ARG A 86 -48.82 15.99 -55.43
N ARG A 87 -47.87 15.07 -55.56
CA ARG A 87 -47.80 14.10 -56.65
C ARG A 87 -47.35 12.76 -56.06
N ARG A 88 -48.22 11.75 -56.16
CA ARG A 88 -47.88 10.33 -55.96
C ARG A 88 -47.06 9.88 -57.18
N GLU A 89 -46.04 9.07 -56.96
CA GLU A 89 -45.71 7.88 -57.76
C GLU A 89 -44.56 7.13 -57.09
N ASP A 90 -44.66 5.81 -57.20
CA ASP A 90 -43.98 4.74 -56.48
C ASP A 90 -42.45 4.72 -56.69
N GLY A 91 -41.71 4.16 -55.73
CA GLY A 91 -40.33 3.74 -55.95
C GLY A 91 -39.48 3.65 -54.69
N GLU A 92 -39.16 2.41 -54.32
CA GLU A 92 -37.97 1.97 -53.58
C GLU A 92 -37.93 2.21 -52.06
N ALA A 93 -38.06 1.08 -51.35
CA ALA A 93 -37.51 0.89 -50.02
C ALA A 93 -35.99 1.09 -50.08
N GLY A 94 -35.54 2.27 -49.67
CA GLY A 94 -34.20 2.46 -49.16
C GLY A 94 -34.25 2.16 -47.66
N GLU A 95 -33.48 1.15 -47.26
CA GLU A 95 -33.11 0.93 -45.87
C GLU A 95 -32.58 2.25 -45.31
N GLU A 96 -33.24 2.80 -44.29
CA GLU A 96 -32.60 3.83 -43.45
C GLU A 96 -31.44 3.12 -42.76
N GLU A 97 -30.22 3.35 -43.28
CA GLU A 97 -28.99 3.09 -42.56
C GLU A 97 -29.12 3.77 -41.19
N ILE A 98 -29.31 2.95 -40.15
CA ILE A 98 -29.07 3.36 -38.77
C ILE A 98 -27.58 3.69 -38.73
N GLN A 99 -27.23 4.96 -38.92
CA GLN A 99 -25.91 5.45 -38.60
C GLN A 99 -25.75 5.24 -37.10
N GLU A 100 -24.95 4.25 -36.70
CA GLU A 100 -24.50 4.13 -35.31
C GLU A 100 -23.76 5.42 -34.97
N LEU A 101 -24.44 6.34 -34.30
CA LEU A 101 -23.84 7.57 -33.81
C LEU A 101 -22.95 7.17 -32.63
N THR A 102 -21.65 7.06 -32.87
CA THR A 102 -20.67 6.81 -31.82
C THR A 102 -20.24 8.14 -31.21
N ILE A 103 -20.32 8.24 -29.88
CA ILE A 103 -19.81 9.36 -29.11
C ILE A 103 -18.56 8.94 -28.36
N LYS A 104 -17.59 9.83 -28.42
CA LYS A 104 -16.27 9.66 -27.84
C LYS A 104 -16.20 10.46 -26.55
N VAL A 105 -16.18 9.76 -25.40
CA VAL A 105 -16.31 10.37 -24.06
C VAL A 105 -15.21 9.86 -23.13
N ASN A 106 -14.74 10.74 -22.23
CA ASN A 106 -13.74 10.38 -21.21
C ASN A 106 -14.40 9.62 -20.05
N GLU A 107 -13.60 8.95 -19.20
CA GLU A 107 -14.10 8.17 -18.04
C GLU A 107 -15.04 8.94 -17.12
N PHE A 108 -14.89 10.26 -17.07
CA PHE A 108 -15.69 11.16 -16.25
C PHE A 108 -16.10 12.39 -17.07
N THR A 109 -17.28 12.33 -17.67
CA THR A 109 -17.88 13.45 -18.41
C THR A 109 -19.01 14.08 -17.60
N THR A 110 -19.12 15.41 -17.57
CA THR A 110 -20.26 16.06 -16.90
C THR A 110 -21.56 15.85 -17.67
N VAL A 111 -22.71 15.87 -16.98
CA VAL A 111 -24.03 15.84 -17.65
C VAL A 111 -24.16 16.98 -18.68
N GLY A 112 -23.59 18.15 -18.41
CA GLY A 112 -23.55 19.27 -19.35
C GLY A 112 -22.72 18.98 -20.61
N GLU A 113 -21.51 18.46 -20.45
CA GLU A 113 -20.63 18.09 -21.58
C GLU A 113 -21.20 16.91 -22.38
N LEU A 114 -21.78 15.92 -21.72
CA LEU A 114 -22.44 14.79 -22.37
C LEU A 114 -23.65 15.25 -23.19
N ALA A 115 -24.44 16.19 -22.65
CA ALA A 115 -25.57 16.80 -23.36
C ALA A 115 -25.11 17.56 -24.61
N GLU A 116 -24.00 18.29 -24.51
CA GLU A 116 -23.38 18.98 -25.66
C GLU A 116 -22.85 18.00 -26.71
N LEU A 117 -22.24 16.88 -26.30
CA LEU A 117 -21.71 15.86 -27.21
C LEU A 117 -22.81 15.09 -27.95
N MET A 118 -23.96 14.91 -27.31
CA MET A 118 -25.12 14.20 -27.87
C MET A 118 -26.11 15.13 -28.60
N ASP A 119 -25.85 16.44 -28.61
CA ASP A 119 -26.74 17.50 -29.12
C ASP A 119 -28.16 17.44 -28.50
N VAL A 120 -28.22 17.09 -27.21
CA VAL A 120 -29.46 16.99 -26.42
C VAL A 120 -29.49 18.11 -25.37
N SER A 121 -30.67 18.59 -24.98
CA SER A 121 -30.74 19.59 -23.92
C SER A 121 -30.34 19.00 -22.56
N ALA A 122 -29.56 19.73 -21.75
CA ALA A 122 -29.17 19.28 -20.41
C ALA A 122 -30.40 18.91 -19.52
N THR A 123 -31.56 19.53 -19.77
CA THR A 123 -32.82 19.21 -19.12
C THR A 123 -33.38 17.84 -19.51
N GLU A 124 -33.29 17.45 -20.78
CA GLU A 124 -33.73 16.12 -21.24
C GLU A 124 -32.81 15.04 -20.70
N MET A 125 -31.50 15.30 -20.68
CA MET A 125 -30.53 14.36 -20.11
C MET A 125 -30.73 14.14 -18.61
N ILE A 126 -30.96 15.21 -17.83
CA ILE A 126 -31.30 15.09 -16.39
C ILE A 126 -32.60 14.31 -16.20
N THR A 127 -33.56 14.48 -17.09
CA THR A 127 -34.85 13.77 -17.03
C THR A 127 -34.67 12.28 -17.31
N ALA A 128 -33.84 11.91 -18.29
CA ALA A 128 -33.49 10.52 -18.59
C ALA A 128 -32.77 9.87 -17.40
N CYS A 129 -31.76 10.54 -16.83
CA CYS A 129 -31.09 10.05 -15.61
C CYS A 129 -32.07 9.86 -14.44
N LEU A 130 -33.04 10.77 -14.28
CA LEU A 130 -34.08 10.66 -13.24
C LEU A 130 -35.01 9.47 -13.47
N GLN A 131 -35.35 9.16 -14.74
CA GLN A 131 -36.16 7.98 -15.09
C GLN A 131 -35.44 6.66 -14.78
N MET A 132 -34.11 6.65 -14.87
CA MET A 132 -33.25 5.53 -14.45
C MET A 132 -33.01 5.49 -12.92
N GLY A 133 -33.65 6.38 -12.16
CA GLY A 133 -33.54 6.44 -10.70
C GLY A 133 -32.31 7.20 -10.18
N MET A 134 -31.57 7.89 -11.06
CA MET A 134 -30.38 8.66 -10.69
C MET A 134 -30.70 10.16 -10.62
N MET A 135 -30.62 10.74 -9.42
CA MET A 135 -30.71 12.19 -9.26
C MET A 135 -29.35 12.83 -9.56
N VAL A 136 -29.26 13.52 -10.69
CA VAL A 136 -28.01 14.15 -11.15
C VAL A 136 -28.17 15.66 -11.34
N THR A 137 -27.08 16.40 -11.18
CA THR A 137 -27.03 17.86 -11.45
C THR A 137 -26.23 18.15 -12.72
N ILE A 138 -26.42 19.31 -13.35
CA ILE A 138 -25.77 19.69 -14.63
C ILE A 138 -24.24 19.52 -14.58
N ASN A 139 -23.62 19.88 -13.45
CA ASN A 139 -22.16 19.82 -13.28
C ASN A 139 -21.69 18.52 -12.63
N GLN A 140 -22.57 17.55 -12.43
CA GLN A 140 -22.20 16.25 -11.90
C GLN A 140 -21.51 15.45 -12.99
N ARG A 141 -20.37 14.87 -12.66
CA ARG A 141 -19.69 13.90 -13.52
C ARG A 141 -20.28 12.52 -13.32
N LEU A 142 -20.52 11.86 -14.44
CA LEU A 142 -21.02 10.50 -14.51
C LEU A 142 -19.84 9.54 -14.71
N ASP A 143 -19.95 8.33 -14.18
CA ASP A 143 -19.04 7.21 -14.42
C ASP A 143 -19.39 6.51 -15.74
N MET A 144 -18.42 5.81 -16.35
CA MET A 144 -18.62 5.17 -17.65
C MET A 144 -19.84 4.25 -17.69
N ASP A 145 -20.07 3.45 -16.65
CA ASP A 145 -21.24 2.56 -16.59
C ASP A 145 -22.57 3.34 -16.66
N THR A 146 -22.62 4.54 -16.07
CA THR A 146 -23.82 5.39 -16.16
C THR A 146 -23.86 6.22 -17.44
N ILE A 147 -22.71 6.58 -18.02
CA ILE A 147 -22.63 7.23 -19.33
C ILE A 147 -23.09 6.28 -20.43
N GLU A 148 -22.64 5.04 -20.43
CA GLU A 148 -23.08 3.98 -21.35
C GLU A 148 -24.60 3.76 -21.23
N LEU A 149 -25.10 3.61 -20.00
CA LEU A 149 -26.53 3.42 -19.76
C LEU A 149 -27.37 4.62 -20.23
N VAL A 150 -26.89 5.85 -20.02
CA VAL A 150 -27.59 7.06 -20.47
C VAL A 150 -27.49 7.20 -21.98
N ALA A 151 -26.36 6.89 -22.60
CA ALA A 151 -26.16 6.97 -24.04
C ALA A 151 -27.01 5.93 -24.81
N ASP A 152 -27.15 4.72 -24.27
CA ASP A 152 -28.00 3.66 -24.82
C ASP A 152 -29.47 4.11 -24.94
N GLU A 153 -29.98 4.86 -23.96
CA GLU A 153 -31.36 5.40 -23.99
C GLU A 153 -31.58 6.38 -25.16
N PHE A 154 -30.51 7.07 -25.58
CA PHE A 154 -30.53 7.97 -26.73
C PHE A 154 -30.00 7.32 -28.02
N SER A 155 -29.79 5.99 -28.03
CA SER A 155 -29.28 5.21 -29.17
C SER A 155 -27.87 5.63 -29.64
N TYR A 156 -27.04 6.13 -28.72
CA TYR A 156 -25.63 6.42 -28.98
C TYR A 156 -24.74 5.31 -28.41
N LYS A 157 -23.78 4.83 -29.20
CA LYS A 157 -22.73 3.95 -28.69
C LYS A 157 -21.62 4.79 -28.08
N VAL A 158 -21.21 4.47 -26.86
CA VAL A 158 -20.10 5.12 -26.18
C VAL A 158 -18.80 4.40 -26.53
N GLU A 159 -17.89 5.10 -27.18
CA GLU A 159 -16.50 4.68 -27.28
C GLU A 159 -15.69 5.41 -26.21
N LYS A 160 -14.96 4.63 -25.41
CA LYS A 160 -14.09 5.16 -24.37
C LYS A 160 -12.97 5.96 -25.02
N LEU A 161 -12.83 7.21 -24.63
CA LEU A 161 -11.69 8.04 -25.00
C LEU A 161 -10.57 7.87 -23.97
N ASP A 162 -10.11 6.63 -23.76
CA ASP A 162 -8.96 6.37 -22.87
C ASP A 162 -7.62 6.69 -23.54
N GLU A 163 -7.63 7.06 -24.82
CA GLU A 163 -6.46 6.84 -25.63
C GLU A 163 -5.61 8.08 -25.91
N VAL A 164 -6.04 9.33 -25.71
CA VAL A 164 -5.21 10.47 -26.18
C VAL A 164 -3.83 10.57 -25.51
N ALA A 165 -3.61 9.96 -24.33
CA ALA A 165 -2.28 9.92 -23.71
C ALA A 165 -1.48 8.65 -24.04
N GLU A 166 -2.15 7.55 -24.40
CA GLU A 166 -1.53 6.29 -24.82
C GLU A 166 -1.34 6.27 -26.34
N GLU A 167 -2.32 6.66 -27.16
CA GLU A 167 -2.18 6.96 -28.60
C GLU A 167 -1.06 7.99 -28.84
N MET A 168 -0.91 9.04 -28.05
CA MET A 168 0.22 9.97 -28.26
C MET A 168 1.59 9.34 -27.97
N ILE A 169 1.67 8.30 -27.13
CA ILE A 169 2.92 7.58 -26.84
C ILE A 169 3.10 6.39 -27.80
N GLU A 170 2.02 5.77 -28.26
CA GLU A 170 1.99 4.73 -29.29
C GLU A 170 2.24 5.30 -30.69
N GLU A 171 1.74 6.50 -31.01
CA GLU A 171 2.10 7.26 -32.21
C GLU A 171 3.57 7.72 -32.19
N LEU A 172 4.19 7.79 -30.98
CA LEU A 172 5.62 8.03 -30.80
C LEU A 172 6.45 6.73 -30.81
N ASN A 173 5.81 5.55 -30.73
CA ASN A 173 6.48 4.29 -31.07
C ASN A 173 6.62 4.28 -32.59
N GLU A 174 7.66 4.94 -33.09
CA GLU A 174 8.07 4.83 -34.48
C GLU A 174 8.13 3.33 -34.88
N GLU A 175 7.72 2.98 -36.11
CA GLU A 175 7.82 1.60 -36.62
C GLU A 175 9.27 1.10 -36.45
N VAL A 176 9.46 -0.08 -35.84
CA VAL A 176 10.78 -0.63 -35.55
C VAL A 176 11.52 -0.84 -36.88
N ASP A 177 12.60 -0.09 -37.07
CA ASP A 177 13.45 -0.21 -38.24
C ASP A 177 14.38 -1.41 -38.06
N GLU A 178 14.02 -2.56 -38.64
CA GLU A 178 14.75 -3.82 -38.47
C GLU A 178 16.25 -3.70 -38.83
N GLU A 179 16.64 -2.74 -39.67
CA GLU A 179 18.03 -2.52 -40.08
C GLU A 179 18.88 -1.85 -38.99
N LYS A 180 18.28 -1.18 -37.99
CA LYS A 180 18.98 -0.46 -36.91
C LYS A 180 19.12 -1.26 -35.62
N LEU A 181 18.56 -2.48 -35.59
CA LEU A 181 18.63 -3.37 -34.45
C LEU A 181 20.08 -3.85 -34.24
N ALA A 182 20.65 -3.46 -33.09
CA ALA A 182 21.96 -3.90 -32.64
C ALA A 182 21.82 -4.97 -31.54
N PRO A 183 22.78 -5.90 -31.41
CA PRO A 183 22.79 -6.85 -30.30
C PRO A 183 22.91 -6.10 -28.97
N ARG A 184 22.06 -6.45 -28.00
CA ARG A 184 22.08 -5.83 -26.67
C ARG A 184 22.49 -6.83 -25.57
N PRO A 185 23.06 -6.35 -24.45
CA PRO A 185 23.33 -7.17 -23.28
C PRO A 185 22.03 -7.80 -22.72
N PRO A 186 22.03 -9.06 -22.28
CA PRO A 186 20.88 -9.65 -21.60
C PRO A 186 20.69 -9.06 -20.21
N VAL A 187 19.43 -8.96 -19.80
CA VAL A 187 19.03 -8.63 -18.43
C VAL A 187 18.56 -9.91 -17.74
N VAL A 188 19.20 -10.24 -16.62
CA VAL A 188 19.04 -11.50 -15.90
C VAL A 188 18.55 -11.23 -14.49
N THR A 189 17.37 -11.74 -14.12
CA THR A 189 16.91 -11.68 -12.73
C THR A 189 17.32 -12.93 -11.98
N VAL A 190 17.83 -12.77 -10.76
CA VAL A 190 18.12 -13.91 -9.88
C VAL A 190 16.99 -14.09 -8.86
N MET A 191 16.36 -15.27 -8.89
CA MET A 191 15.23 -15.64 -8.03
C MET A 191 15.50 -16.93 -7.24
N GLY A 192 14.70 -17.18 -6.21
CA GLY A 192 14.85 -18.32 -5.32
C GLY A 192 14.49 -18.00 -3.87
N HIS A 193 14.43 -19.05 -3.05
CA HIS A 193 14.12 -18.98 -1.62
C HIS A 193 15.16 -18.20 -0.82
N VAL A 194 14.78 -17.77 0.39
CA VAL A 194 15.70 -17.21 1.39
C VAL A 194 16.83 -18.21 1.68
N ASP A 195 18.05 -17.71 1.93
CA ASP A 195 19.24 -18.52 2.26
C ASP A 195 19.71 -19.55 1.21
N HIS A 196 19.16 -19.51 -0.01
CA HIS A 196 19.67 -20.29 -1.14
C HIS A 196 20.94 -19.68 -1.76
N GLY A 197 21.41 -18.53 -1.24
CA GLY A 197 22.68 -17.92 -1.65
C GLY A 197 22.59 -17.03 -2.89
N LYS A 198 21.44 -16.38 -3.14
CA LYS A 198 21.26 -15.42 -4.25
C LYS A 198 22.24 -14.25 -4.15
N THR A 199 22.16 -13.50 -3.07
CA THR A 199 23.04 -12.37 -2.82
C THR A 199 24.51 -12.80 -2.77
N SER A 200 24.80 -14.00 -2.26
CA SER A 200 26.15 -14.57 -2.24
C SER A 200 26.71 -14.83 -3.65
N LEU A 201 25.89 -15.35 -4.58
CA LEU A 201 26.30 -15.50 -5.97
C LEU A 201 26.61 -14.15 -6.59
N LEU A 202 25.73 -13.16 -6.38
CA LEU A 202 25.89 -11.83 -6.94
C LEU A 202 27.09 -11.09 -6.34
N ASP A 203 27.36 -11.25 -5.05
CA ASP A 203 28.56 -10.73 -4.39
C ASP A 203 29.84 -11.33 -4.97
N TYR A 204 29.85 -12.65 -5.20
CA TYR A 204 30.97 -13.31 -5.85
C TYR A 204 31.22 -12.76 -7.26
N ILE A 205 30.17 -12.65 -8.08
CA ILE A 205 30.25 -12.12 -9.45
C ILE A 205 30.74 -10.67 -9.45
N ARG A 206 30.26 -9.85 -8.51
CA ARG A 206 30.63 -8.43 -8.41
C ARG A 206 32.01 -8.20 -7.80
N ARG A 207 32.62 -9.22 -7.19
CA ARG A 207 33.81 -9.09 -6.32
C ARG A 207 33.60 -8.06 -5.22
N THR A 208 32.37 -7.96 -4.71
CA THR A 208 31.96 -7.10 -3.60
C THR A 208 31.37 -7.94 -2.48
N ASN A 209 31.22 -7.38 -1.28
CA ASN A 209 30.59 -8.06 -0.15
C ASN A 209 29.46 -7.21 0.41
N VAL A 210 28.32 -7.22 -0.27
CA VAL A 210 27.10 -6.49 0.09
C VAL A 210 26.36 -7.20 1.22
N VAL A 211 26.39 -8.54 1.30
CA VAL A 211 25.75 -9.32 2.37
C VAL A 211 26.23 -8.89 3.76
N ALA A 212 27.52 -8.54 3.91
CA ALA A 212 28.07 -8.06 5.18
C ALA A 212 27.64 -6.63 5.56
N GLY A 213 27.14 -5.85 4.60
CA GLY A 213 26.70 -4.45 4.78
C GLY A 213 25.20 -4.29 4.98
N GLU A 214 24.38 -5.24 4.55
CA GLU A 214 22.93 -5.20 4.67
C GLU A 214 22.44 -5.55 6.09
N SER A 215 21.41 -4.84 6.54
CA SER A 215 20.84 -5.08 7.87
C SER A 215 20.05 -6.39 7.87
N GLY A 216 20.40 -7.28 8.80
CA GLY A 216 19.79 -8.62 8.87
C GLY A 216 20.40 -9.65 7.91
N GLY A 217 21.42 -9.29 7.12
CA GLY A 217 22.09 -10.22 6.20
C GLY A 217 21.24 -10.67 5.01
N ILE A 218 20.20 -9.92 4.65
CA ILE A 218 19.26 -10.23 3.56
C ILE A 218 19.12 -9.05 2.59
N THR A 219 18.94 -9.34 1.30
CA THR A 219 18.58 -8.34 0.29
C THR A 219 17.14 -7.88 0.50
N GLN A 220 16.93 -6.58 0.66
CA GLN A 220 15.61 -5.96 0.86
C GLN A 220 15.23 -4.94 -0.22
N HIS A 221 16.16 -4.63 -1.13
CA HIS A 221 15.99 -3.69 -2.24
C HIS A 221 16.25 -4.41 -3.56
N ILE A 222 15.61 -3.97 -4.65
CA ILE A 222 15.99 -4.46 -5.98
C ILE A 222 17.25 -3.73 -6.43
N GLY A 223 18.36 -4.47 -6.55
CA GLY A 223 19.62 -3.94 -7.09
C GLY A 223 19.74 -4.27 -8.57
N ALA A 224 20.15 -3.30 -9.38
CA ALA A 224 20.51 -3.53 -10.77
C ALA A 224 21.99 -3.18 -10.99
N TYR A 225 22.75 -4.05 -11.65
CA TYR A 225 24.15 -3.81 -11.92
C TYR A 225 24.61 -4.54 -13.18
N HIS A 226 25.62 -3.96 -13.86
CA HIS A 226 26.23 -4.56 -15.04
C HIS A 226 27.55 -5.26 -14.69
N VAL A 227 27.82 -6.37 -15.38
CA VAL A 227 29.06 -7.17 -15.24
C VAL A 227 29.66 -7.36 -16.61
N GLU A 228 30.96 -7.08 -16.71
CA GLU A 228 31.76 -7.36 -17.91
C GLU A 228 32.37 -8.77 -17.79
N LEU A 229 32.03 -9.64 -18.74
CA LEU A 229 32.54 -10.99 -18.89
C LEU A 229 33.81 -11.02 -19.74
N GLU A 230 34.54 -12.14 -19.67
CA GLU A 230 35.67 -12.39 -20.55
C GLU A 230 35.22 -12.37 -22.02
N GLY A 231 35.95 -11.62 -22.86
CA GLY A 231 35.58 -11.38 -24.25
C GLY A 231 34.76 -10.09 -24.51
N GLY A 232 34.59 -9.23 -23.51
CA GLY A 232 33.94 -7.91 -23.65
C GLY A 232 32.42 -7.97 -23.74
N ARG A 233 31.82 -9.10 -23.34
CA ARG A 233 30.37 -9.28 -23.26
C ARG A 233 29.86 -8.69 -21.95
N MET A 234 28.71 -8.07 -21.99
CA MET A 234 28.10 -7.45 -20.81
C MET A 234 26.84 -8.25 -20.43
N VAL A 235 26.60 -8.41 -19.13
CA VAL A 235 25.36 -8.98 -18.59
C VAL A 235 24.87 -8.07 -17.49
N THR A 236 23.59 -7.72 -17.52
CA THR A 236 22.95 -6.95 -16.46
C THR A 236 22.19 -7.88 -15.53
N PHE A 237 22.44 -7.77 -14.23
CA PHE A 237 21.76 -8.57 -13.22
C PHE A 237 20.80 -7.72 -12.42
N LEU A 238 19.61 -8.27 -12.16
CA LEU A 238 18.65 -7.78 -11.18
C LEU A 238 18.63 -8.71 -9.96
N ASP A 239 19.02 -8.18 -8.81
CA ASP A 239 18.91 -8.86 -7.52
C ASP A 239 17.49 -8.66 -6.95
N THR A 240 16.77 -9.75 -6.69
CA THR A 240 15.42 -9.68 -6.09
C THR A 240 15.38 -10.28 -4.69
N PRO A 241 14.72 -9.63 -3.72
CA PRO A 241 14.53 -10.17 -2.38
C PRO A 241 13.85 -11.55 -2.38
N GLY A 242 14.29 -12.45 -1.50
CA GLY A 242 13.76 -13.83 -1.40
C GLY A 242 12.54 -13.99 -0.49
N HIS A 243 12.28 -13.04 0.40
CA HIS A 243 11.21 -13.17 1.38
C HIS A 243 9.83 -13.01 0.72
N GLU A 244 8.88 -13.83 1.15
CA GLU A 244 7.45 -13.79 0.76
C GLU A 244 6.85 -12.38 0.64
N ALA A 245 7.11 -11.46 1.59
CA ALA A 245 6.60 -10.09 1.57
C ALA A 245 6.95 -9.28 0.29
N PHE A 246 7.92 -9.75 -0.49
CA PHE A 246 8.40 -9.09 -1.72
C PHE A 246 7.89 -9.74 -3.02
N THR A 247 6.72 -10.38 -3.00
CA THR A 247 6.08 -10.96 -4.20
C THR A 247 5.96 -9.96 -5.34
N ALA A 248 5.49 -8.74 -5.07
CA ALA A 248 5.36 -7.69 -6.09
C ALA A 248 6.70 -7.32 -6.74
N MET A 249 7.78 -7.29 -5.95
CA MET A 249 9.13 -7.05 -6.45
C MET A 249 9.63 -8.17 -7.36
N ARG A 250 9.33 -9.43 -7.04
CA ARG A 250 9.68 -10.59 -7.88
C ARG A 250 8.92 -10.55 -9.20
N ALA A 251 7.62 -10.30 -9.17
CA ALA A 251 6.80 -10.19 -10.39
C ALA A 251 7.35 -9.10 -11.33
N ARG A 252 7.71 -7.94 -10.77
CA ARG A 252 8.34 -6.83 -11.51
C ARG A 252 9.69 -7.23 -12.09
N GLY A 253 10.53 -7.90 -11.30
CA GLY A 253 11.82 -8.42 -11.76
C GLY A 253 11.67 -9.38 -12.94
N ALA A 254 10.71 -10.30 -12.91
CA ALA A 254 10.44 -11.22 -14.01
C ALA A 254 10.06 -10.48 -15.30
N GLN A 255 9.13 -9.51 -15.23
CA GLN A 255 8.61 -8.80 -16.41
C GLN A 255 9.67 -8.00 -17.17
N VAL A 256 10.69 -7.52 -16.48
CA VAL A 256 11.70 -6.61 -17.02
C VAL A 256 12.93 -7.37 -17.55
N THR A 257 12.97 -8.70 -17.41
CA THR A 257 14.15 -9.51 -17.74
C THR A 257 13.98 -10.47 -18.89
N ASP A 258 15.09 -10.73 -19.56
CA ASP A 258 15.18 -11.64 -20.69
C ASP A 258 15.33 -13.09 -20.25
N VAL A 259 15.96 -13.33 -19.09
CA VAL A 259 16.18 -14.66 -18.51
C VAL A 259 16.05 -14.60 -16.98
N VAL A 260 15.43 -15.62 -16.37
CA VAL A 260 15.39 -15.78 -14.91
C VAL A 260 16.34 -16.91 -14.49
N VAL A 261 17.30 -16.59 -13.61
CA VAL A 261 18.15 -17.58 -12.94
C VAL A 261 17.50 -17.99 -11.62
N LEU A 262 16.98 -19.21 -11.56
CA LEU A 262 16.40 -19.81 -10.38
C LEU A 262 17.48 -20.52 -9.55
N ILE A 263 17.76 -20.01 -8.36
CA ILE A 263 18.74 -20.58 -7.44
C ILE A 263 18.05 -21.51 -6.44
N VAL A 264 18.50 -22.77 -6.42
CA VAL A 264 18.03 -23.80 -5.50
C VAL A 264 19.20 -24.39 -4.73
N ALA A 265 19.12 -24.43 -3.41
CA ALA A 265 20.15 -25.01 -2.56
C ALA A 265 20.16 -26.55 -2.66
N ALA A 266 21.33 -27.16 -2.88
CA ALA A 266 21.48 -28.61 -3.01
C ALA A 266 21.30 -29.36 -1.68
N ASP A 267 21.51 -28.70 -0.55
CA ASP A 267 21.31 -29.24 0.81
C ASP A 267 19.86 -29.14 1.28
N ASP A 268 18.97 -28.50 0.50
CA ASP A 268 17.57 -28.27 0.86
C ASP A 268 16.59 -28.95 -0.11
N SER A 269 15.47 -28.29 -0.44
CA SER A 269 14.38 -28.76 -1.27
C SER A 269 13.74 -27.61 -2.05
N VAL A 270 12.87 -27.93 -3.00
CA VAL A 270 12.08 -26.92 -3.72
C VAL A 270 11.01 -26.34 -2.80
N MET A 271 11.37 -25.23 -2.15
CA MET A 271 10.55 -24.49 -1.20
C MET A 271 9.41 -23.68 -1.87
N PRO A 272 8.38 -23.23 -1.12
CA PRO A 272 7.25 -22.47 -1.66
C PRO A 272 7.65 -21.21 -2.44
N GLN A 273 8.64 -20.45 -1.98
CA GLN A 273 9.13 -19.25 -2.69
C GLN A 273 9.85 -19.59 -4.00
N THR A 274 10.43 -20.79 -4.10
CA THR A 274 10.98 -21.30 -5.36
C THR A 274 9.87 -21.62 -6.35
N VAL A 275 8.76 -22.20 -5.88
CA VAL A 275 7.57 -22.45 -6.71
C VAL A 275 6.97 -21.13 -7.19
N GLU A 276 6.84 -20.15 -6.30
CA GLU A 276 6.36 -18.82 -6.66
C GLU A 276 7.25 -18.13 -7.71
N ALA A 277 8.57 -18.26 -7.60
CA ALA A 277 9.50 -17.74 -8.60
C ALA A 277 9.32 -18.42 -9.97
N ILE A 278 9.05 -19.73 -10.00
CA ILE A 278 8.72 -20.46 -11.24
C ILE A 278 7.43 -19.91 -11.85
N ASP A 279 6.41 -19.67 -11.02
CA ASP A 279 5.12 -19.15 -11.47
C ASP A 279 5.25 -17.73 -12.05
N HIS A 280 6.02 -16.84 -11.42
CA HIS A 280 6.30 -15.50 -11.96
C HIS A 280 7.04 -15.54 -13.30
N ALA A 281 8.05 -16.40 -13.44
CA ALA A 281 8.78 -16.57 -14.69
C ALA A 281 7.87 -17.10 -15.82
N ARG A 282 6.99 -18.06 -15.50
CA ARG A 282 5.98 -18.58 -16.45
C ARG A 282 4.96 -17.53 -16.83
N ALA A 283 4.45 -16.76 -15.86
CA ALA A 283 3.48 -15.70 -16.10
C ALA A 283 4.05 -14.57 -16.97
N ALA A 284 5.36 -14.28 -16.81
CA ALA A 284 6.08 -13.33 -17.64
C ALA A 284 6.55 -13.90 -19.00
N ASN A 285 6.38 -15.21 -19.23
CA ASN A 285 6.87 -15.93 -20.41
C ASN A 285 8.39 -15.77 -20.63
N VAL A 286 9.15 -15.81 -19.54
CA VAL A 286 10.61 -15.65 -19.55
C VAL A 286 11.29 -17.01 -19.37
N PRO A 287 12.32 -17.35 -20.17
CA PRO A 287 13.05 -18.60 -20.02
C PRO A 287 13.72 -18.72 -18.64
N LEU A 288 13.65 -19.94 -18.09
CA LEU A 288 14.23 -20.29 -16.80
C LEU A 288 15.58 -20.96 -16.99
N PHE A 289 16.56 -20.52 -16.19
CA PHE A 289 17.86 -21.16 -16.03
C PHE A 289 18.01 -21.60 -14.58
N VAL A 290 18.30 -22.88 -14.31
CA VAL A 290 18.42 -23.39 -12.94
C VAL A 290 19.87 -23.41 -12.49
N ALA A 291 20.18 -22.76 -11.37
CA ALA A 291 21.48 -22.83 -10.71
C ALA A 291 21.35 -23.55 -9.36
N ILE A 292 21.92 -24.75 -9.26
CA ILE A 292 21.91 -25.59 -8.06
C ILE A 292 23.12 -25.21 -7.21
N ASN A 293 22.89 -24.52 -6.09
CA ASN A 293 23.92 -23.93 -5.24
C ASN A 293 24.33 -24.85 -4.07
N LYS A 294 25.42 -24.51 -3.38
CA LYS A 294 25.95 -25.20 -2.19
C LYS A 294 26.39 -26.65 -2.44
N VAL A 295 26.91 -26.93 -3.64
CA VAL A 295 27.46 -28.25 -3.99
C VAL A 295 28.75 -28.62 -3.25
N ASP A 296 29.36 -27.65 -2.56
CA ASP A 296 30.52 -27.85 -1.68
C ASP A 296 30.18 -28.54 -0.35
N LEU A 297 28.90 -28.54 0.06
CA LEU A 297 28.47 -29.18 1.30
C LEU A 297 28.36 -30.70 1.14
N PRO A 298 28.78 -31.48 2.16
CA PRO A 298 28.65 -32.94 2.11
C PRO A 298 27.19 -33.42 2.15
N THR A 299 26.25 -32.56 2.53
CA THR A 299 24.81 -32.80 2.53
C THR A 299 24.14 -32.50 1.19
N ALA A 300 24.89 -32.00 0.20
CA ALA A 300 24.35 -31.65 -1.11
C ALA A 300 23.82 -32.88 -1.86
N ASN A 301 22.60 -32.76 -2.39
CA ASN A 301 21.95 -33.79 -3.20
C ASN A 301 21.28 -33.16 -4.43
N VAL A 302 22.05 -33.10 -5.52
CA VAL A 302 21.62 -32.52 -6.79
C VAL A 302 20.48 -33.32 -7.42
N ASP A 303 20.54 -34.66 -7.39
CA ASP A 303 19.53 -35.54 -8.00
C ASP A 303 18.15 -35.37 -7.34
N LYS A 304 18.13 -35.13 -6.02
CA LYS A 304 16.89 -34.83 -5.29
C LYS A 304 16.24 -33.56 -5.83
N ILE A 305 17.01 -32.47 -6.00
CA ILE A 305 16.51 -31.19 -6.51
C ILE A 305 16.02 -31.32 -7.95
N LYS A 306 16.76 -32.00 -8.83
CA LYS A 306 16.35 -32.23 -10.23
C LYS A 306 15.01 -33.00 -10.30
N ARG A 307 14.80 -33.99 -9.43
CA ARG A 307 13.53 -34.71 -9.33
C ARG A 307 12.38 -33.82 -8.85
N GLU A 308 12.59 -33.04 -7.80
CA GLU A 308 11.56 -32.14 -7.27
C GLU A 308 11.18 -31.02 -8.26
N LEU A 309 12.14 -30.49 -9.01
CA LEU A 309 11.88 -29.54 -10.10
C LEU A 309 11.03 -30.17 -11.22
N SER A 310 11.31 -31.43 -11.57
CA SER A 310 10.51 -32.17 -12.54
C SER A 310 9.06 -32.36 -12.09
N GLU A 311 8.80 -32.57 -10.79
CA GLU A 311 7.45 -32.65 -10.23
C GLU A 311 6.69 -31.32 -10.34
N ARG A 312 7.42 -30.20 -10.41
CA ARG A 312 6.89 -28.86 -10.65
C ARG A 312 6.91 -28.46 -12.13
N GLU A 313 7.01 -29.43 -13.04
CA GLU A 313 7.04 -29.23 -14.50
C GLU A 313 8.24 -28.40 -15.00
N VAL A 314 9.29 -28.27 -14.19
CA VAL A 314 10.58 -27.70 -14.62
C VAL A 314 11.50 -28.87 -14.99
N LEU A 315 11.41 -29.30 -16.25
CA LEU A 315 12.24 -30.39 -16.78
C LEU A 315 13.61 -29.87 -17.16
N VAL A 316 14.63 -30.32 -16.41
CA VAL A 316 16.04 -29.99 -16.67
C VAL A 316 16.61 -30.77 -17.86
N GLU A 317 17.63 -30.21 -18.52
CA GLU A 317 18.27 -30.77 -19.72
C GLU A 317 18.78 -32.21 -19.52
N ASP A 318 19.37 -32.53 -18.36
CA ASP A 318 19.85 -33.88 -18.02
C ASP A 318 18.75 -34.96 -18.10
N TYR A 319 17.50 -34.56 -17.92
CA TYR A 319 16.31 -35.43 -17.99
C TYR A 319 15.59 -35.32 -19.34
N GLY A 320 16.23 -34.70 -20.35
CA GLY A 320 15.66 -34.46 -21.68
C GLY A 320 14.69 -33.28 -21.74
N GLY A 321 14.77 -32.35 -20.79
CA GLY A 321 13.95 -31.14 -20.73
C GLY A 321 14.55 -29.96 -21.52
N GLN A 322 13.88 -28.80 -21.41
CA GLN A 322 14.30 -27.55 -22.08
C GLN A 322 15.06 -26.61 -21.16
N VAL A 323 14.98 -26.81 -19.84
CA VAL A 323 15.57 -25.90 -18.85
C VAL A 323 17.02 -26.29 -18.62
N GLN A 324 17.94 -25.37 -18.90
CA GLN A 324 19.36 -25.58 -18.59
C GLN A 324 19.58 -25.60 -17.07
N SER A 325 20.50 -26.47 -16.61
CA SER A 325 20.86 -26.55 -15.20
C SER A 325 22.38 -26.53 -14.99
N CYS A 326 22.85 -25.73 -14.04
CA CYS A 326 24.26 -25.65 -13.66
C CYS A 326 24.44 -25.93 -12.17
N GLU A 327 25.49 -26.67 -11.82
CA GLU A 327 25.91 -26.93 -10.44
C GLU A 327 26.97 -25.91 -10.01
N ILE A 328 26.68 -25.15 -8.96
CA ILE A 328 27.53 -24.04 -8.50
C ILE A 328 27.76 -24.07 -6.99
N SER A 329 28.84 -23.42 -6.55
CA SER A 329 29.07 -23.04 -5.17
C SER A 329 29.41 -21.56 -5.11
N ALA A 330 28.45 -20.75 -4.66
CA ALA A 330 28.63 -19.30 -4.52
C ALA A 330 29.75 -18.91 -3.53
N MET A 331 30.07 -19.79 -2.57
CA MET A 331 31.11 -19.51 -1.56
C MET A 331 32.51 -19.84 -2.05
N THR A 332 32.67 -20.97 -2.76
CA THR A 332 33.99 -21.39 -3.29
C THR A 332 34.28 -20.81 -4.68
N GLY A 333 33.24 -20.36 -5.38
CA GLY A 333 33.32 -19.91 -6.77
C GLY A 333 33.25 -21.04 -7.79
N GLN A 334 33.14 -22.30 -7.36
CA GLN A 334 33.07 -23.44 -8.28
C GLN A 334 31.83 -23.34 -9.17
N GLY A 335 32.03 -23.48 -10.49
CA GLY A 335 30.95 -23.51 -11.49
C GLY A 335 30.36 -22.15 -11.88
N VAL A 336 30.76 -21.04 -11.22
CA VAL A 336 30.21 -19.71 -11.53
C VAL A 336 30.63 -19.22 -12.92
N ASP A 337 31.89 -19.45 -13.32
CA ASP A 337 32.34 -19.08 -14.67
C ASP A 337 31.57 -19.86 -15.74
N THR A 338 31.35 -21.16 -15.50
CA THR A 338 30.55 -22.04 -16.37
C THR A 338 29.09 -21.59 -16.44
N LEU A 339 28.50 -21.16 -15.32
CA LEU A 339 27.16 -20.57 -15.29
C LEU A 339 27.08 -19.34 -16.20
N LEU A 340 28.05 -18.42 -16.09
CA LEU A 340 28.07 -17.19 -16.89
C LEU A 340 28.26 -17.47 -18.39
N GLU A 341 29.09 -18.45 -18.74
CA GLU A 341 29.28 -18.90 -20.13
C GLU A 341 28.00 -19.52 -20.71
N MET A 342 27.33 -20.40 -19.97
CA MET A 342 26.07 -21.02 -20.40
C MET A 342 24.94 -19.99 -20.51
N LEU A 343 24.86 -19.05 -19.57
CA LEU A 343 23.91 -17.94 -19.67
C LEU A 343 24.17 -17.07 -20.89
N ALA A 344 25.43 -16.75 -21.18
CA ALA A 344 25.78 -15.99 -22.37
C ALA A 344 25.35 -16.74 -23.66
N LEU A 345 25.59 -18.05 -23.73
CA LEU A 345 25.17 -18.88 -24.87
C LEU A 345 23.64 -18.93 -25.03
N GLU A 346 22.90 -19.13 -23.93
CA GLU A 346 21.44 -19.14 -23.95
C GLU A 346 20.88 -17.81 -24.46
N THR A 347 21.47 -16.69 -24.01
CA THR A 347 21.04 -15.35 -24.46
C THR A 347 21.41 -15.04 -25.90
N GLU A 348 22.47 -15.66 -26.45
CA GLU A 348 22.78 -15.57 -27.88
C GLU A 348 21.72 -16.27 -28.74
N LEU A 349 21.15 -17.38 -28.27
CA LEU A 349 20.05 -18.08 -28.96
C LEU A 349 18.76 -17.26 -28.98
N LEU A 350 18.55 -16.39 -27.99
CA LEU A 350 17.40 -15.47 -27.93
C LEU A 350 17.51 -14.30 -28.92
N GLU A 351 18.67 -14.10 -29.58
CA GLU A 351 18.94 -13.00 -30.52
C GLU A 351 18.48 -11.61 -30.01
N LEU A 352 18.82 -11.29 -28.75
CA LEU A 352 18.40 -10.04 -28.12
C LEU A 352 18.89 -8.81 -28.89
N LYS A 353 17.94 -8.00 -29.35
CA LYS A 353 18.18 -6.80 -30.16
C LYS A 353 17.53 -5.57 -29.52
N ALA A 354 18.17 -4.42 -29.66
CA ALA A 354 17.57 -3.10 -29.42
C ALA A 354 18.13 -2.08 -30.39
N ASP A 355 17.36 -1.02 -30.65
CA ASP A 355 17.81 0.16 -31.39
C ASP A 355 18.48 1.16 -30.41
N PRO A 356 19.80 1.40 -30.50
CA PRO A 356 20.48 2.35 -29.64
C PRO A 356 20.32 3.82 -30.06
N GLU A 357 19.91 4.08 -31.30
CA GLU A 357 19.79 5.45 -31.85
C GLU A 357 18.44 6.10 -31.51
N ARG A 358 17.48 5.28 -31.08
CA ARG A 358 16.17 5.73 -30.63
C ARG A 358 16.20 6.49 -29.31
N ARG A 359 15.08 7.14 -29.04
CA ARG A 359 14.82 7.75 -27.74
C ARG A 359 14.71 6.68 -26.67
N ALA A 360 15.23 7.00 -25.49
CA ALA A 360 15.22 6.04 -24.40
C ALA A 360 13.79 5.69 -23.97
N LYS A 361 13.54 4.40 -23.95
CA LYS A 361 12.41 3.76 -23.28
C LYS A 361 12.96 2.80 -22.24
N GLY A 362 12.33 2.74 -21.09
CA GLY A 362 12.76 1.85 -20.02
C GLY A 362 11.71 1.69 -18.94
N THR A 363 12.10 1.01 -17.87
CA THR A 363 11.21 0.72 -16.74
C THR A 363 11.86 1.17 -15.44
N ILE A 364 11.07 1.76 -14.53
CA ILE A 364 11.53 2.12 -13.19
C ILE A 364 11.70 0.85 -12.36
N VAL A 365 12.94 0.57 -11.94
CA VAL A 365 13.23 -0.56 -11.04
C VAL A 365 12.88 -0.19 -9.61
N GLU A 366 13.35 0.98 -9.15
CA GLU A 366 13.16 1.45 -7.78
C GLU A 366 13.20 2.97 -7.72
N SER A 367 12.47 3.58 -6.79
CA SER A 367 12.49 5.02 -6.54
C SER A 367 12.72 5.34 -5.06
N ARG A 368 13.49 6.41 -4.80
CA ARG A 368 13.85 6.84 -3.45
C ARG A 368 14.03 8.35 -3.34
N LEU A 369 13.86 8.86 -2.12
CA LEU A 369 14.10 10.27 -1.80
C LEU A 369 15.46 10.45 -1.14
N ASP A 370 16.38 11.16 -1.80
CA ASP A 370 17.73 11.39 -1.31
C ASP A 370 17.91 12.82 -0.78
N ARG A 371 18.53 12.96 0.40
CA ARG A 371 18.77 14.26 1.06
C ARG A 371 19.84 15.03 0.31
N GLY A 372 19.39 15.99 -0.49
CA GLY A 372 20.23 16.93 -1.25
C GLY A 372 20.20 16.70 -2.76
N ARG A 373 19.91 15.48 -3.19
CA ARG A 373 19.73 15.11 -4.60
C ARG A 373 18.26 15.16 -5.05
N GLY A 374 17.32 15.09 -4.10
CA GLY A 374 15.89 15.12 -4.38
C GLY A 374 15.36 13.73 -4.74
N ASN A 375 14.35 13.69 -5.62
CA ASN A 375 13.79 12.43 -6.10
C ASN A 375 14.79 11.74 -7.04
N VAL A 376 15.11 10.50 -6.73
CA VAL A 376 16.01 9.63 -7.51
C VAL A 376 15.22 8.39 -7.92
N ALA A 377 15.37 7.96 -9.16
CA ALA A 377 14.83 6.69 -9.61
C ALA A 377 15.90 5.89 -10.35
N THR A 378 15.98 4.61 -10.08
CA THR A 378 16.78 3.64 -10.83
C THR A 378 15.95 3.19 -12.02
N VAL A 379 16.43 3.47 -13.22
CA VAL A 379 15.77 3.15 -14.50
C VAL A 379 16.60 2.10 -15.20
N LEU A 380 15.96 1.03 -15.66
CA LEU A 380 16.56 0.11 -16.61
C LEU A 380 16.14 0.53 -18.02
N ILE A 381 17.13 0.87 -18.86
CA ILE A 381 16.87 1.25 -20.25
C ILE A 381 16.64 -0.02 -21.07
N GLU A 382 15.53 -0.10 -21.77
CA GLU A 382 15.16 -1.24 -22.63
C GLU A 382 15.55 -0.95 -24.09
N GLU A 383 15.25 0.27 -24.56
CA GLU A 383 15.49 0.71 -25.93
C GLU A 383 16.06 2.13 -25.93
N GLY A 384 16.83 2.46 -26.96
CA GLY A 384 17.36 3.80 -27.18
C GLY A 384 18.53 4.19 -26.27
N MET A 385 18.93 5.45 -26.39
CA MET A 385 20.00 6.04 -25.58
C MET A 385 19.45 7.20 -24.75
N LEU A 386 19.67 7.16 -23.44
CA LEU A 386 19.31 8.21 -22.50
C LEU A 386 20.49 9.16 -22.34
N LYS A 387 20.22 10.47 -22.41
CA LYS A 387 21.24 11.52 -22.26
C LYS A 387 20.89 12.51 -21.17
N VAL A 388 21.92 13.14 -20.61
CA VAL A 388 21.73 14.25 -19.67
C VAL A 388 21.09 15.43 -20.40
N GLY A 389 19.96 15.90 -19.86
CA GLY A 389 19.17 17.00 -20.43
C GLY A 389 17.86 16.57 -21.08
N ASP A 390 17.66 15.28 -21.31
CA ASP A 390 16.46 14.76 -21.96
C ASP A 390 15.21 14.96 -21.10
N PRO A 391 14.09 15.43 -21.69
CA PRO A 391 12.81 15.46 -21.01
C PRO A 391 12.15 14.08 -21.06
N PHE A 392 11.64 13.64 -19.92
CA PHE A 392 10.99 12.35 -19.80
C PHE A 392 9.68 12.43 -19.04
N ILE A 393 8.89 11.39 -19.21
CA ILE A 393 7.68 11.12 -18.45
C ILE A 393 7.76 9.70 -17.87
N THR A 394 7.36 9.57 -16.61
CA THR A 394 7.26 8.28 -15.92
C THR A 394 6.01 8.26 -15.05
N GLY A 395 5.13 7.31 -15.31
CA GLY A 395 3.80 7.26 -14.70
C GLY A 395 3.07 8.61 -14.77
N MET A 396 2.79 9.21 -13.61
CA MET A 396 2.14 10.52 -13.50
C MET A 396 3.09 11.72 -13.44
N HIS A 397 4.40 11.48 -13.34
CA HIS A 397 5.40 12.51 -13.10
C HIS A 397 6.19 12.80 -14.37
N SER A 398 6.41 14.09 -14.63
CA SER A 398 7.33 14.55 -15.66
C SER A 398 8.63 15.04 -15.01
N GLY A 399 9.71 14.97 -15.78
CA GLY A 399 11.03 15.38 -15.33
C GLY A 399 11.93 15.75 -16.49
N ARG A 400 13.11 16.23 -16.14
CA ARG A 400 14.22 16.41 -17.08
C ARG A 400 15.47 15.86 -16.42
N VAL A 401 16.25 15.06 -17.16
CA VAL A 401 17.47 14.43 -16.64
C VAL A 401 18.46 15.52 -16.27
N ARG A 402 18.70 15.71 -14.96
CA ARG A 402 19.68 16.67 -14.45
C ARG A 402 21.08 16.08 -14.36
N ALA A 403 21.14 14.81 -13.98
CA ALA A 403 22.35 14.03 -13.87
C ALA A 403 21.96 12.54 -13.89
N MET A 404 22.90 11.72 -14.34
CA MET A 404 22.81 10.27 -14.33
C MET A 404 24.00 9.70 -13.56
N LEU A 405 23.75 8.67 -12.77
CA LEU A 405 24.78 7.96 -12.02
C LEU A 405 24.73 6.46 -12.36
N ASP A 406 25.90 5.83 -12.46
CA ASP A 406 26.03 4.38 -12.54
C ASP A 406 25.71 3.71 -11.18
N GLU A 407 25.69 2.38 -11.13
CA GLU A 407 25.44 1.66 -9.87
C GLU A 407 26.55 1.85 -8.81
N ARG A 408 27.71 2.39 -9.19
CA ARG A 408 28.84 2.70 -8.31
C ARG A 408 28.81 4.17 -7.83
N GLY A 409 27.86 4.96 -8.30
CA GLY A 409 27.70 6.37 -7.97
C GLY A 409 28.57 7.34 -8.78
N ASN A 410 29.24 6.88 -9.84
CA ASN A 410 29.95 7.74 -10.78
C ASN A 410 28.98 8.41 -11.74
N SER A 411 29.25 9.65 -12.12
CA SER A 411 28.42 10.35 -13.11
C SER A 411 28.69 9.88 -14.53
N ILE A 412 27.62 9.62 -15.27
CA ILE A 412 27.64 9.23 -16.69
C ILE A 412 26.86 10.25 -17.52
N GLU A 413 27.25 10.43 -18.79
CA GLU A 413 26.61 11.39 -19.71
C GLU A 413 25.58 10.75 -20.64
N ASP A 414 25.85 9.50 -21.05
CA ASP A 414 25.01 8.71 -21.93
C ASP A 414 24.81 7.30 -21.33
N ALA A 415 23.64 6.71 -21.56
CA ALA A 415 23.32 5.34 -21.17
C ALA A 415 22.55 4.61 -22.28
N GLY A 416 23.05 3.45 -22.69
CA GLY A 416 22.44 2.64 -23.74
C GLY A 416 21.48 1.57 -23.22
N PRO A 417 20.95 0.73 -24.12
CA PRO A 417 20.06 -0.37 -23.78
C PRO A 417 20.68 -1.36 -22.79
N SER A 418 19.85 -1.93 -21.93
CA SER A 418 20.17 -2.87 -20.85
C SER A 418 21.08 -2.31 -19.73
N VAL A 419 21.42 -1.02 -19.74
CA VAL A 419 22.23 -0.40 -18.68
C VAL A 419 21.32 0.17 -17.58
N PRO A 420 21.50 -0.20 -16.30
CA PRO A 420 20.77 0.40 -15.20
C PRO A 420 21.39 1.75 -14.80
N VAL A 421 20.55 2.77 -14.62
CA VAL A 421 21.01 4.13 -14.33
C VAL A 421 20.15 4.81 -13.27
N GLN A 422 20.79 5.49 -12.33
CA GLN A 422 20.10 6.37 -11.40
C GLN A 422 19.87 7.74 -12.02
N VAL A 423 18.62 8.06 -12.31
CA VAL A 423 18.19 9.32 -12.93
C VAL A 423 17.76 10.32 -11.85
N LEU A 424 18.27 11.55 -12.00
CA LEU A 424 17.95 12.69 -11.15
C LEU A 424 17.12 13.72 -11.92
N GLY A 425 16.18 14.37 -11.22
CA GLY A 425 15.38 15.46 -11.80
C GLY A 425 13.89 15.17 -11.98
N LEU A 426 13.37 14.15 -11.29
CA LEU A 426 11.95 13.82 -11.29
C LEU A 426 11.14 14.86 -10.49
N GLY A 427 10.00 15.28 -11.02
CA GLY A 427 9.08 16.20 -10.33
C GLY A 427 8.38 15.58 -9.11
N GLY A 428 8.29 14.25 -9.06
CA GLY A 428 7.76 13.46 -7.95
C GLY A 428 8.43 12.09 -7.89
N LEU A 429 8.02 11.25 -6.97
CA LEU A 429 8.48 9.86 -6.86
C LEU A 429 7.59 8.99 -7.77
N PRO A 430 8.11 8.43 -8.87
CA PRO A 430 7.37 7.45 -9.66
C PRO A 430 7.19 6.17 -8.87
N GLN A 431 6.19 5.38 -9.27
CA GLN A 431 5.98 4.06 -8.69
C GLN A 431 6.99 3.09 -9.31
N ALA A 432 7.47 2.15 -8.51
CA ALA A 432 8.30 1.09 -9.06
C ALA A 432 7.48 0.24 -10.06
N GLY A 433 8.06 -0.01 -11.24
CA GLY A 433 7.39 -0.67 -12.38
C GLY A 433 6.74 0.30 -13.38
N ASP A 434 6.69 1.60 -13.11
CA ASP A 434 6.21 2.58 -14.10
C ASP A 434 7.13 2.57 -15.33
N THR A 435 6.54 2.72 -16.52
CA THR A 435 7.31 2.93 -17.75
C THR A 435 7.94 4.32 -17.77
N PHE A 436 9.09 4.41 -18.42
CA PHE A 436 9.90 5.61 -18.60
C PHE A 436 10.03 5.89 -20.09
N HIS A 437 9.57 7.07 -20.52
CA HIS A 437 9.61 7.48 -21.92
C HIS A 437 10.28 8.86 -22.06
N VAL A 438 11.29 8.94 -22.92
CA VAL A 438 11.88 10.22 -23.33
C VAL A 438 11.07 10.83 -24.48
N LEU A 439 10.72 12.11 -24.35
CA LEU A 439 9.99 12.87 -25.36
C LEU A 439 10.86 13.96 -25.99
N GLU A 440 10.38 14.62 -27.04
CA GLU A 440 11.08 15.74 -27.69
C GLU A 440 11.07 17.00 -26.86
N ASN A 441 9.89 17.30 -26.31
CA ASN A 441 9.57 18.63 -25.81
C ASN A 441 9.14 18.56 -24.35
N ASP A 442 9.79 19.37 -23.52
CA ASP A 442 9.38 19.64 -22.13
C ASP A 442 7.91 20.04 -21.98
N ARG A 443 7.34 20.67 -23.02
CA ARG A 443 5.96 21.11 -22.98
C ARG A 443 5.00 19.93 -23.02
N GLN A 444 5.26 18.96 -23.91
CA GLN A 444 4.45 17.75 -24.06
C GLN A 444 4.50 16.91 -22.78
N THR A 445 5.69 16.70 -22.19
CA THR A 445 5.81 15.93 -20.93
C THR A 445 4.96 16.53 -19.81
N ARG A 446 4.94 17.87 -19.68
CA ARG A 446 4.15 18.57 -18.66
C ARG A 446 2.65 18.48 -18.92
N GLU A 447 2.21 18.64 -20.16
CA GLU A 447 0.79 18.55 -20.54
C GLU A 447 0.25 17.14 -20.25
N ILE A 448 0.98 16.09 -20.65
CA ILE A 448 0.59 14.70 -20.38
C ILE A 448 0.58 14.39 -18.87
N SER A 449 1.62 14.82 -18.14
CA SER A 449 1.70 14.62 -16.68
C SER A 449 0.56 15.33 -15.93
N GLN A 450 0.20 16.55 -16.31
CA GLN A 450 -0.93 17.27 -15.70
C GLN A 450 -2.26 16.55 -15.97
N LYS A 451 -2.47 16.08 -17.20
CA LYS A 451 -3.67 15.31 -17.57
C LYS A 451 -3.77 14.02 -16.76
N ARG A 452 -2.69 13.23 -16.66
CA ARG A 452 -2.63 11.99 -15.86
C ARG A 452 -2.91 12.25 -14.37
N GLN A 453 -2.31 13.29 -13.80
CA GLN A 453 -2.57 13.65 -12.39
C GLN A 453 -4.00 14.12 -12.15
N GLN A 454 -4.61 14.79 -13.12
CA GLN A 454 -6.01 15.20 -13.02
C GLN A 454 -6.93 13.96 -13.03
N LEU A 455 -6.76 13.06 -14.00
CA LEU A 455 -7.53 11.82 -14.11
C LEU A 455 -7.42 10.98 -12.83
N ARG A 456 -6.22 10.78 -12.29
CA ARG A 456 -6.03 10.01 -11.06
C ARG A 456 -6.69 10.65 -9.84
N ARG A 457 -6.59 11.97 -9.68
CA ARG A 457 -7.29 12.68 -8.60
C ARG A 457 -8.80 12.48 -8.69
N GLU A 458 -9.35 12.54 -9.90
CA GLU A 458 -10.78 12.32 -10.14
C GLU A 458 -11.18 10.89 -9.75
N GLN A 459 -10.44 9.87 -10.19
CA GLN A 459 -10.66 8.47 -9.78
C GLN A 459 -10.61 8.29 -8.25
N GLU A 460 -9.64 8.89 -7.56
CA GLU A 460 -9.52 8.81 -6.09
C GLU A 460 -10.70 9.48 -5.38
N PHE A 461 -11.14 10.66 -5.83
CA PHE A 461 -12.32 11.33 -5.26
C PHE A 461 -13.61 10.50 -5.40
N HIS A 462 -13.75 9.74 -6.49
CA HIS A 462 -14.92 8.91 -6.73
C HIS A 462 -14.91 7.61 -5.90
N LYS A 463 -13.75 6.99 -5.66
CA LYS A 463 -13.63 5.81 -4.77
C LYS A 463 -14.12 6.10 -3.34
N VAL A 464 -13.83 7.30 -2.82
CA VAL A 464 -14.21 7.70 -1.44
C VAL A 464 -15.73 7.88 -1.26
N ARG A 465 -16.49 8.12 -2.33
CA ARG A 465 -17.95 8.40 -2.25
C ARG A 465 -18.85 7.16 -2.18
N ARG A 466 -18.32 5.94 -2.29
CA ARG A 466 -19.12 4.71 -2.20
C ARG A 466 -19.35 4.19 -0.76
N VAL A 467 -18.98 4.94 0.28
CA VAL A 467 -19.41 4.60 1.65
C VAL A 467 -20.85 5.07 1.84
N SER A 468 -21.79 4.16 1.60
CA SER A 468 -23.20 4.41 1.86
C SER A 468 -23.47 4.50 3.37
N LEU A 469 -24.51 5.23 3.76
CA LEU A 469 -24.97 5.25 5.15
C LEU A 469 -25.36 3.85 5.67
N THR A 470 -25.71 2.92 4.76
CA THR A 470 -25.94 1.51 5.10
C THR A 470 -24.65 0.80 5.48
N ALA A 471 -23.53 1.02 4.77
CA ALA A 471 -22.24 0.45 5.13
C ALA A 471 -21.74 0.95 6.50
N ILE A 472 -22.00 2.23 6.83
CA ILE A 472 -21.73 2.78 8.17
C ILE A 472 -22.63 2.12 9.22
N HIS A 473 -23.91 1.88 8.89
CA HIS A 473 -24.82 1.18 9.79
C HIS A 473 -24.40 -0.27 10.02
N ASP A 474 -23.93 -0.96 8.99
CA ASP A 474 -23.43 -2.33 9.05
C ASP A 474 -22.12 -2.40 9.85
N GLN A 475 -21.21 -1.43 9.70
CA GLN A 475 -20.02 -1.29 10.56
C GLN A 475 -20.38 -1.04 12.03
N ILE A 476 -21.39 -0.21 12.29
CA ILE A 476 -21.87 0.03 13.66
C ILE A 476 -22.58 -1.23 14.22
N ALA A 477 -23.27 -1.98 13.36
CA ALA A 477 -24.00 -3.20 13.73
C ALA A 477 -23.06 -4.41 13.95
N ALA A 478 -21.93 -4.47 13.27
CA ALA A 478 -20.89 -5.49 13.43
C ALA A 478 -20.16 -5.42 14.80
N GLY A 479 -20.43 -4.39 15.59
CA GLY A 479 -19.75 -4.11 16.85
C GLY A 479 -18.51 -3.25 16.67
N GLU A 480 -17.93 -2.76 17.76
CA GLU A 480 -16.68 -2.01 17.74
C GLU A 480 -15.53 -2.91 17.29
N VAL A 481 -15.31 -3.01 15.98
CA VAL A 481 -14.06 -3.52 15.41
C VAL A 481 -12.96 -2.59 15.88
N GLN A 482 -11.99 -3.14 16.61
CA GLN A 482 -10.84 -2.35 17.03
C GLN A 482 -9.97 -2.12 15.80
N GLU A 483 -9.72 -0.87 15.45
CA GLU A 483 -8.84 -0.53 14.33
C GLU A 483 -7.50 -0.02 14.83
N LEU A 484 -6.41 -0.58 14.28
CA LEU A 484 -5.07 -0.05 14.47
C LEU A 484 -4.71 0.77 13.23
N ARG A 485 -4.56 2.08 13.44
CA ARG A 485 -4.19 3.01 12.37
C ARG A 485 -2.68 3.19 12.32
N ILE A 486 -2.11 3.07 11.12
CA ILE A 486 -0.66 3.08 10.92
C ILE A 486 -0.29 4.04 9.79
N ILE A 487 0.83 4.74 9.96
CA ILE A 487 1.50 5.51 8.91
C ILE A 487 2.84 4.83 8.60
N ILE A 488 3.06 4.48 7.34
CA ILE A 488 4.27 3.79 6.90
C ILE A 488 5.20 4.77 6.18
N LYS A 489 6.45 4.82 6.63
CA LYS A 489 7.53 5.57 6.00
C LYS A 489 8.70 4.65 5.69
N GLY A 490 9.11 4.54 4.43
CA GLY A 490 10.25 3.72 4.02
C GLY A 490 11.31 4.54 3.31
N ASP A 491 12.46 3.94 3.06
CA ASP A 491 13.56 4.56 2.33
C ASP A 491 13.38 4.48 0.81
N VAL A 492 12.78 3.39 0.33
CA VAL A 492 12.45 3.11 -1.07
C VAL A 492 10.96 2.77 -1.24
N ASP A 493 10.38 3.04 -2.40
CA ASP A 493 8.96 2.77 -2.69
C ASP A 493 8.58 1.29 -2.56
N GLY A 494 9.40 0.39 -3.11
CA GLY A 494 9.10 -1.04 -3.07
C GLY A 494 9.08 -1.63 -1.65
N SER A 495 9.90 -1.13 -0.73
CA SER A 495 9.91 -1.59 0.67
C SER A 495 8.64 -1.19 1.41
N VAL A 496 8.08 -0.01 1.09
CA VAL A 496 6.83 0.48 1.65
C VAL A 496 5.66 -0.35 1.15
N GLU A 497 5.66 -0.69 -0.15
CA GLU A 497 4.68 -1.59 -0.77
C GLU A 497 4.72 -2.98 -0.13
N ALA A 498 5.90 -3.59 -0.04
CA ALA A 498 6.09 -4.90 0.56
C ALA A 498 5.65 -4.94 2.04
N LEU A 499 6.02 -3.92 2.83
CA LEU A 499 5.60 -3.83 4.23
C LEU A 499 4.09 -3.64 4.35
N GLN A 500 3.47 -2.85 3.47
CA GLN A 500 2.03 -2.67 3.47
C GLN A 500 1.31 -3.99 3.19
N ASP A 501 1.71 -4.72 2.16
CA ASP A 501 1.10 -5.98 1.77
C ASP A 501 1.23 -7.03 2.88
N ALA A 502 2.43 -7.13 3.48
CA ALA A 502 2.68 -8.01 4.62
C ALA A 502 1.79 -7.66 5.83
N LEU A 503 1.62 -6.37 6.13
CA LEU A 503 0.76 -5.93 7.24
C LEU A 503 -0.73 -6.15 6.96
N MET A 504 -1.18 -6.01 5.71
CA MET A 504 -2.57 -6.24 5.32
C MET A 504 -2.95 -7.74 5.44
N GLN A 505 -2.01 -8.65 5.20
CA GLN A 505 -2.23 -10.10 5.38
C GLN A 505 -2.50 -10.52 6.84
N ILE A 506 -2.11 -9.70 7.83
CA ILE A 506 -2.31 -9.98 9.27
C ILE A 506 -3.72 -9.54 9.73
N SER A 507 -4.44 -8.75 8.92
CA SER A 507 -5.74 -8.21 9.32
C SER A 507 -6.81 -9.31 9.42
N ASN A 508 -7.63 -9.23 10.48
CA ASN A 508 -8.69 -10.20 10.78
C ASN A 508 -10.03 -9.47 11.01
N ASP A 509 -11.13 -10.23 11.04
CA ASP A 509 -12.48 -9.67 11.22
C ASP A 509 -12.69 -8.96 12.58
N GLU A 510 -11.93 -9.33 13.62
CA GLU A 510 -12.02 -8.72 14.96
C GLU A 510 -11.16 -7.46 15.13
N VAL A 511 -10.02 -7.39 14.43
CA VAL A 511 -9.07 -6.26 14.52
C VAL A 511 -8.60 -5.89 13.12
N GLN A 512 -8.94 -4.66 12.72
CA GLN A 512 -8.63 -4.16 11.39
C GLN A 512 -7.37 -3.30 11.41
N LEU A 513 -6.43 -3.59 10.51
CA LEU A 513 -5.26 -2.74 10.29
C LEU A 513 -5.58 -1.74 9.17
N ASN A 514 -5.42 -0.45 9.45
CA ASN A 514 -5.73 0.61 8.50
C ASN A 514 -4.49 1.49 8.24
N VAL A 515 -3.98 1.44 7.01
CA VAL A 515 -2.83 2.26 6.59
C VAL A 515 -3.34 3.61 6.09
N ILE A 516 -3.21 4.66 6.92
CA ILE A 516 -3.69 6.01 6.59
C ILE A 516 -2.86 6.64 5.48
N SER A 517 -1.55 6.50 5.59
CA SER A 517 -0.62 7.15 4.68
C SER A 517 0.62 6.30 4.51
N ARG A 518 1.09 6.23 3.27
CA ARG A 518 2.34 5.59 2.89
C ARG A 518 3.16 6.61 2.11
N ALA A 519 4.43 6.75 2.46
CA ALA A 519 5.33 7.65 1.76
C ALA A 519 6.78 7.24 1.90
N VAL A 520 7.60 7.70 0.96
CA VAL A 520 9.04 7.44 0.94
C VAL A 520 9.79 8.65 1.51
N GLY A 521 10.83 8.39 2.30
CA GLY A 521 11.71 9.39 2.90
C GLY A 521 11.64 9.43 4.43
N ALA A 522 12.44 10.34 5.00
CA ALA A 522 12.52 10.55 6.44
C ALA A 522 11.17 10.98 7.03
N ILE A 523 10.95 10.65 8.31
CA ILE A 523 9.73 11.03 9.02
C ILE A 523 9.78 12.53 9.32
N THR A 524 8.76 13.25 8.85
CA THR A 524 8.64 14.71 8.94
C THR A 524 7.67 15.14 10.04
N GLU A 525 7.67 16.44 10.37
CA GLU A 525 6.71 17.03 11.32
C GLU A 525 5.25 16.84 10.89
N ASN A 526 4.97 16.94 9.58
CA ASN A 526 3.62 16.74 9.05
C ASN A 526 3.10 15.32 9.29
N ASP A 527 3.99 14.33 9.25
CA ASP A 527 3.62 12.94 9.49
C ASP A 527 3.24 12.71 10.96
N VAL A 528 3.96 13.37 11.88
CA VAL A 528 3.66 13.34 13.32
C VAL A 528 2.34 14.06 13.62
N LEU A 529 2.08 15.19 12.97
CA LEU A 529 0.81 15.90 13.11
C LEU A 529 -0.37 15.08 12.56
N LEU A 530 -0.19 14.41 11.43
CA LEU A 530 -1.20 13.52 10.87
C LEU A 530 -1.46 12.33 11.80
N ALA A 531 -0.40 11.75 12.37
CA ALA A 531 -0.49 10.68 13.36
C ALA A 531 -1.27 11.12 14.59
N THR A 532 -0.98 12.32 15.12
CA THR A 532 -1.69 12.90 16.27
C THR A 532 -3.17 13.14 15.98
N ALA A 533 -3.49 13.65 14.78
CA ALA A 533 -4.87 13.93 14.39
C ALA A 533 -5.71 12.67 14.17
N SER A 534 -5.07 11.54 13.88
CA SER A 534 -5.72 10.28 13.51
C SER A 534 -5.48 9.15 14.51
N ASP A 535 -4.84 9.42 15.65
CA ASP A 535 -4.41 8.43 16.65
C ASP A 535 -3.66 7.24 16.02
N ALA A 536 -2.70 7.53 15.14
CA ALA A 536 -1.96 6.51 14.39
C ALA A 536 -0.52 6.32 14.89
N VAL A 537 -0.01 5.10 14.74
CA VAL A 537 1.40 4.77 15.03
C VAL A 537 2.24 4.97 13.76
N ILE A 538 3.44 5.52 13.91
CA ILE A 538 4.36 5.70 12.77
C ILE A 538 5.36 4.55 12.73
N ILE A 539 5.40 3.84 11.61
CA ILE A 539 6.38 2.80 11.31
C ILE A 539 7.38 3.32 10.28
N GLY A 540 8.64 3.44 10.69
CA GLY A 540 9.76 3.81 9.86
C GLY A 540 10.58 2.59 9.45
N PHE A 541 10.64 2.28 8.17
CA PHE A 541 11.48 1.24 7.59
C PHE A 541 12.77 1.82 6.99
N ASN A 542 13.91 1.49 7.58
CA ASN A 542 15.24 2.02 7.23
C ASN A 542 15.35 3.56 7.21
N VAL A 543 14.38 4.27 7.79
CA VAL A 543 14.33 5.73 7.87
C VAL A 543 14.40 6.22 9.31
N ARG A 544 14.81 7.47 9.47
CA ARG A 544 14.91 8.13 10.78
C ARG A 544 14.06 9.40 10.80
N PRO A 545 13.50 9.77 11.96
CA PRO A 545 12.81 11.04 12.10
C PRO A 545 13.78 12.21 12.07
N ASP A 546 13.32 13.31 11.47
CA ASP A 546 13.99 14.60 11.52
C ASP A 546 14.07 15.13 12.95
N GLY A 547 15.03 16.03 13.21
CA GLY A 547 15.24 16.60 14.55
C GLY A 547 13.96 17.23 15.12
N ARG A 548 13.24 18.01 14.30
CA ARG A 548 11.94 18.59 14.67
C ARG A 548 10.84 17.56 14.85
N ALA A 549 10.77 16.57 13.97
CA ALA A 549 9.76 15.50 14.07
C ALA A 549 9.90 14.74 15.40
N ARG A 550 11.13 14.49 15.87
CA ARG A 550 11.37 13.85 17.18
C ARG A 550 10.91 14.71 18.35
N GLU A 551 11.15 16.03 18.30
CA GLU A 551 10.71 16.96 19.35
C GLU A 551 9.19 17.02 19.44
N VAL A 552 8.51 17.12 18.30
CA VAL A 552 7.04 17.16 18.23
C VAL A 552 6.44 15.82 18.66
N ALA A 553 7.01 14.69 18.23
CA ALA A 553 6.53 13.37 18.62
C ALA A 553 6.62 13.15 20.13
N ALA A 554 7.68 13.64 20.79
CA ALA A 554 7.82 13.57 22.23
C ALA A 554 6.82 14.49 22.97
N ALA A 555 6.46 15.63 22.38
CA ALA A 555 5.50 16.57 22.96
C ALA A 555 4.06 16.04 22.84
N GLU A 556 3.69 15.50 21.68
CA GLU A 556 2.36 14.98 21.37
C GLU A 556 2.19 13.49 21.74
N GLN A 557 3.23 12.85 22.26
CA GLN A 557 3.24 11.44 22.68
C GLN A 557 2.92 10.44 21.56
N VAL A 558 3.35 10.72 20.33
CA VAL A 558 3.20 9.82 19.18
C VAL A 558 4.29 8.75 19.22
N ASP A 559 3.91 7.47 19.12
CA ASP A 559 4.86 6.36 19.03
C ASP A 559 5.47 6.27 17.62
N ILE A 560 6.80 6.29 17.56
CA ILE A 560 7.58 6.13 16.33
C ILE A 560 8.45 4.89 16.48
N ARG A 561 8.12 3.85 15.73
CA ARG A 561 8.89 2.61 15.67
C ARG A 561 9.76 2.58 14.43
N MET A 562 11.02 2.18 14.59
CA MET A 562 12.00 2.15 13.51
C MET A 562 12.50 0.72 13.37
N TYR A 563 12.36 0.16 12.18
CA TYR A 563 12.80 -1.18 11.85
C TYR A 563 13.80 -1.17 10.71
N ARG A 564 14.62 -2.21 10.67
CA ARG A 564 15.54 -2.46 9.55
C ARG A 564 15.31 -3.80 8.87
N VAL A 565 14.41 -4.61 9.41
CA VAL A 565 14.06 -5.95 8.93
C VAL A 565 12.54 -6.04 8.96
N ILE A 566 11.91 -6.49 7.86
CA ILE A 566 10.45 -6.50 7.73
C ILE A 566 9.80 -7.39 8.78
N TYR A 567 10.39 -8.55 9.10
CA TYR A 567 9.87 -9.47 10.10
C TYR A 567 9.71 -8.84 11.49
N GLU A 568 10.70 -8.07 11.94
CA GLU A 568 10.61 -7.38 13.24
C GLU A 568 9.43 -6.41 13.26
N ALA A 569 9.19 -5.70 12.14
CA ALA A 569 8.05 -4.79 12.03
C ALA A 569 6.71 -5.54 12.05
N VAL A 570 6.62 -6.65 11.31
CA VAL A 570 5.44 -7.51 11.23
C VAL A 570 5.12 -8.14 12.59
N GLU A 571 6.12 -8.68 13.30
CA GLU A 571 5.96 -9.28 14.62
C GLU A 571 5.52 -8.26 15.67
N ASP A 572 6.15 -7.08 15.71
CA ASP A 572 5.77 -6.04 16.67
C ASP A 572 4.34 -5.53 16.41
N VAL A 573 3.93 -5.39 15.14
CA VAL A 573 2.54 -5.02 14.81
C VAL A 573 1.57 -6.15 15.17
N LYS A 574 1.93 -7.40 14.93
CA LYS A 574 1.13 -8.57 15.33
C LYS A 574 0.97 -8.64 16.86
N ALA A 575 2.01 -8.32 17.61
CA ALA A 575 1.96 -8.22 19.07
C ALA A 575 1.04 -7.06 19.51
N ALA A 576 1.13 -5.90 18.85
CA ALA A 576 0.25 -4.77 19.13
C ALA A 576 -1.23 -5.09 18.85
N LEU A 577 -1.52 -5.74 17.72
CA LEU A 577 -2.86 -6.20 17.37
C LEU A 577 -3.38 -7.26 18.37
N SER A 578 -2.51 -8.16 18.84
CA SER A 578 -2.87 -9.15 19.86
C SER A 578 -3.23 -8.49 21.19
N GLY A 579 -2.56 -7.40 21.56
CA GLY A 579 -2.90 -6.62 22.75
C GLY A 579 -4.24 -5.86 22.66
N LEU A 580 -4.77 -5.67 21.45
CA LEU A 580 -6.10 -5.09 21.21
C LEU A 580 -7.21 -6.14 21.24
N LEU A 581 -6.88 -7.44 21.19
CA LEU A 581 -7.87 -8.50 21.29
C LEU A 581 -8.45 -8.56 22.70
N LYS A 582 -9.77 -8.76 22.78
CA LYS A 582 -10.43 -9.05 24.05
C LYS A 582 -9.94 -10.41 24.55
N PRO A 583 -9.52 -10.54 25.82
CA PRO A 583 -9.09 -11.83 26.35
C PRO A 583 -10.24 -12.83 26.28
N THR A 584 -9.91 -14.08 25.95
CA THR A 584 -10.91 -15.15 26.02
C THR A 584 -11.19 -15.49 27.46
N VAL A 585 -12.46 -15.52 27.81
CA VAL A 585 -12.88 -16.07 29.10
C VAL A 585 -12.99 -17.58 28.93
N ASP A 586 -12.10 -18.32 29.59
CA ASP A 586 -12.18 -19.78 29.67
C ASP A 586 -12.69 -20.19 31.05
N GLU A 587 -13.51 -21.24 31.08
CA GLU A 587 -14.13 -21.72 32.31
C GLU A 587 -13.36 -22.94 32.82
N ARG A 588 -12.77 -22.81 34.01
CA ARG A 588 -12.13 -23.94 34.67
C ARG A 588 -12.94 -24.39 35.86
N VAL A 589 -13.30 -25.67 35.89
CA VAL A 589 -13.93 -26.29 37.06
C VAL A 589 -12.88 -26.41 38.17
N VAL A 590 -13.14 -25.77 39.30
CA VAL A 590 -12.26 -25.70 40.47
C VAL A 590 -12.59 -26.79 41.47
N ALA A 591 -13.87 -27.16 41.60
CA ALA A 591 -14.31 -28.19 42.53
C ALA A 591 -15.64 -28.82 42.12
N ALA A 592 -15.87 -30.04 42.59
CA ALA A 592 -17.14 -30.75 42.45
C ALA A 592 -17.61 -31.28 43.81
N ALA A 593 -18.91 -31.19 44.08
CA ALA A 593 -19.51 -31.72 45.28
C ALA A 593 -20.84 -32.40 44.99
N GLU A 594 -21.03 -33.61 45.53
CA GLU A 594 -22.23 -34.41 45.33
C GLU A 594 -23.22 -34.20 46.47
N VAL A 595 -24.49 -33.95 46.14
CA VAL A 595 -25.57 -33.74 47.11
C VAL A 595 -26.06 -35.08 47.66
N ARG A 596 -25.89 -35.31 48.96
CA ARG A 596 -26.33 -36.53 49.65
C ARG A 596 -27.64 -36.38 50.40
N GLU A 597 -27.85 -35.21 51.01
CA GLU A 597 -29.07 -34.92 51.78
C GLU A 597 -29.48 -33.46 51.57
N THR A 598 -30.75 -33.14 51.80
CA THR A 598 -31.24 -31.77 51.70
C THR A 598 -31.96 -31.36 52.99
N PHE A 599 -31.66 -30.15 53.46
CA PHE A 599 -32.17 -29.61 54.71
C PHE A 599 -32.92 -28.31 54.42
N SER A 600 -34.17 -28.20 54.86
CA SER A 600 -34.92 -26.95 54.73
C SER A 600 -34.75 -26.11 55.99
N VAL A 601 -34.14 -24.92 55.87
CA VAL A 601 -33.93 -24.01 57.00
C VAL A 601 -34.82 -22.76 56.85
N PRO A 602 -35.66 -22.43 57.86
CA PRO A 602 -36.49 -21.24 57.83
C PRO A 602 -35.64 -19.96 57.68
N ARG A 603 -35.97 -19.10 56.70
CA ARG A 603 -35.30 -17.83 56.32
C ARG A 603 -34.05 -17.93 55.42
N ILE A 604 -33.44 -19.10 55.25
CA ILE A 604 -32.22 -19.27 54.43
C ILE A 604 -32.49 -20.07 53.14
N GLY A 605 -33.48 -20.97 53.15
CA GLY A 605 -33.85 -21.79 51.99
C GLY A 605 -33.42 -23.25 52.15
N THR A 606 -33.36 -23.98 51.04
CA THR A 606 -32.89 -25.38 50.99
C THR A 606 -31.36 -25.40 51.01
N ILE A 607 -30.77 -26.05 52.01
CA ILE A 607 -29.33 -26.28 52.13
C ILE A 607 -29.04 -27.73 51.73
N ALA A 608 -28.13 -27.89 50.78
CA ALA A 608 -27.66 -29.20 50.34
C ALA A 608 -26.54 -29.67 51.26
N GLY A 609 -26.71 -30.84 51.88
CA GLY A 609 -25.64 -31.58 52.53
C GLY A 609 -24.81 -32.28 51.46
N CYS A 610 -23.64 -31.71 51.16
CA CYS A 610 -22.78 -32.13 50.08
C CYS A 610 -21.49 -32.77 50.58
N PHE A 611 -20.97 -33.70 49.79
CA PHE A 611 -19.63 -34.24 49.94
C PHE A 611 -18.75 -33.71 48.81
N VAL A 612 -17.67 -32.99 49.14
CA VAL A 612 -16.74 -32.47 48.13
C VAL A 612 -15.90 -33.63 47.59
N SER A 613 -16.16 -34.03 46.34
CA SER A 613 -15.46 -35.13 45.69
C SER A 613 -14.05 -34.69 45.30
N GLU A 614 -13.93 -33.54 44.64
CA GLU A 614 -12.67 -33.03 44.11
C GLU A 614 -12.57 -31.51 44.25
N GLY A 615 -11.35 -31.02 44.45
CA GLY A 615 -11.07 -29.58 44.57
C GLY A 615 -11.45 -28.95 45.92
N GLN A 616 -11.66 -27.64 45.90
CA GLN A 616 -12.00 -26.85 47.09
C GLN A 616 -13.08 -25.82 46.74
N ILE A 617 -14.15 -25.79 47.54
CA ILE A 617 -15.26 -24.86 47.35
C ILE A 617 -15.06 -23.65 48.25
N LEU A 618 -15.03 -22.46 47.66
CA LEU A 618 -15.01 -21.18 48.37
C LEU A 618 -16.43 -20.62 48.47
N ARG A 619 -16.68 -19.83 49.52
CA ARG A 619 -17.96 -19.13 49.66
C ARG A 619 -18.24 -18.10 48.55
N SER A 620 -17.20 -17.61 47.87
CA SER A 620 -17.32 -16.66 46.76
C SER A 620 -17.32 -17.31 45.38
N SER A 621 -17.23 -18.64 45.28
CA SER A 621 -17.20 -19.34 43.99
C SER A 621 -18.55 -19.27 43.29
N GLN A 622 -18.51 -19.17 41.96
CA GLN A 622 -19.66 -19.43 41.10
C GLN A 622 -19.86 -20.94 41.00
N VAL A 623 -21.12 -21.37 41.04
CA VAL A 623 -21.50 -22.77 41.05
C VAL A 623 -22.60 -23.04 40.05
N ARG A 624 -22.50 -24.18 39.36
CA ARG A 624 -23.56 -24.73 38.52
C ARG A 624 -24.03 -26.05 39.13
N LEU A 625 -25.34 -26.27 39.12
CA LEU A 625 -25.97 -27.49 39.60
C LEU A 625 -26.34 -28.37 38.41
N LEU A 626 -25.80 -29.58 38.39
CA LEU A 626 -26.04 -30.59 37.38
C LEU A 626 -26.94 -31.70 37.93
N ARG A 627 -27.90 -32.13 37.12
CA ARG A 627 -28.77 -33.28 37.38
C ARG A 627 -28.68 -34.22 36.19
N ASP A 628 -28.25 -35.45 36.41
CA ASP A 628 -28.03 -36.45 35.35
C ASP A 628 -27.13 -35.93 34.21
N GLY A 629 -26.16 -35.05 34.53
CA GLY A 629 -25.23 -34.44 33.56
C GLY A 629 -25.76 -33.20 32.82
N VAL A 630 -26.98 -32.72 33.13
CA VAL A 630 -27.55 -31.50 32.53
C VAL A 630 -27.51 -30.35 33.54
N VAL A 631 -27.06 -29.17 33.10
CA VAL A 631 -27.06 -27.94 33.92
C VAL A 631 -28.50 -27.49 34.18
N VAL A 632 -28.90 -27.51 35.44
CA VAL A 632 -30.25 -27.10 35.90
C VAL A 632 -30.26 -25.64 36.34
N TYR A 633 -29.19 -25.18 36.96
CA TYR A 633 -29.09 -23.83 37.51
C TYR A 633 -27.64 -23.36 37.63
N GLU A 634 -27.42 -22.07 37.41
CA GLU A 634 -26.14 -21.38 37.61
C GLU A 634 -26.33 -20.24 38.60
N GLY A 635 -25.43 -20.12 39.56
CA GLY A 635 -25.53 -19.10 40.59
C GLY A 635 -24.27 -18.99 41.46
N VAL A 636 -24.40 -18.31 42.59
CA VAL A 636 -23.33 -18.11 43.56
C VAL A 636 -23.67 -18.84 44.86
N VAL A 637 -22.64 -19.26 45.60
CA VAL A 637 -22.82 -19.86 46.93
C VAL A 637 -23.32 -18.80 47.91
N GLY A 638 -24.59 -18.88 48.31
CA GLY A 638 -25.19 -17.98 49.30
C GLY A 638 -24.73 -18.27 50.73
N SER A 639 -24.52 -19.55 51.08
CA SER A 639 -23.98 -19.94 52.38
C SER A 639 -23.17 -21.22 52.31
N LEU A 640 -22.03 -21.25 53.03
CA LEU A 640 -21.15 -22.40 53.15
C LEU A 640 -20.91 -22.68 54.64
N ARG A 641 -21.42 -23.81 55.13
CA ARG A 641 -21.36 -24.18 56.54
C ARG A 641 -20.79 -25.57 56.71
N ARG A 642 -20.01 -25.77 57.78
CA ARG A 642 -19.61 -27.10 58.21
C ARG A 642 -20.12 -27.31 59.63
N PHE A 643 -21.00 -28.29 59.79
CA PHE A 643 -21.76 -28.51 61.03
C PHE A 643 -22.55 -27.26 61.47
N LYS A 644 -22.02 -26.48 62.42
CA LYS A 644 -22.66 -25.26 62.95
C LYS A 644 -21.89 -23.98 62.63
N ASP A 645 -20.71 -24.10 62.04
CA ASP A 645 -19.81 -22.97 61.83
C ASP A 645 -19.84 -22.54 60.36
N ASP A 646 -19.92 -21.22 60.14
CA ASP A 646 -19.75 -20.61 58.82
C ASP A 646 -18.26 -20.66 58.44
N VAL A 647 -17.94 -21.39 57.37
CA VAL A 647 -16.57 -21.61 56.91
C VAL A 647 -16.31 -20.85 55.61
N ARG A 648 -15.07 -20.39 55.42
CA ARG A 648 -14.68 -19.67 54.20
C ARG A 648 -14.46 -20.60 53.01
N GLU A 649 -13.97 -21.80 53.30
CA GLU A 649 -13.58 -22.78 52.31
C GLU A 649 -13.75 -24.21 52.83
N VAL A 650 -14.00 -25.15 51.93
CA VAL A 650 -14.10 -26.59 52.23
C VAL A 650 -13.28 -27.37 51.22
N GLN A 651 -12.31 -28.14 51.70
CA GLN A 651 -11.43 -28.98 50.89
C GLN A 651 -12.08 -30.34 50.56
N SER A 652 -11.54 -31.02 49.54
CA SER A 652 -11.96 -32.35 49.12
C SER A 652 -11.91 -33.37 50.27
N GLY A 653 -12.86 -34.31 50.25
CA GLY A 653 -12.98 -35.36 51.27
C GLY A 653 -13.73 -34.95 52.54
N PHE A 654 -14.18 -33.69 52.65
CA PHE A 654 -14.99 -33.23 53.77
C PHE A 654 -16.45 -32.98 53.38
N GLU A 655 -17.35 -33.20 54.35
CA GLU A 655 -18.77 -32.88 54.24
C GLU A 655 -19.03 -31.40 54.57
N CYS A 656 -19.92 -30.77 53.81
CA CYS A 656 -20.35 -29.40 54.03
C CYS A 656 -21.82 -29.18 53.66
N GLY A 657 -22.42 -28.14 54.22
CA GLY A 657 -23.71 -27.62 53.83
C GLY A 657 -23.53 -26.45 52.87
N ILE A 658 -24.02 -26.59 51.64
CA ILE A 658 -23.98 -25.56 50.60
C ILE A 658 -25.41 -25.07 50.35
N GLY A 659 -25.63 -23.77 50.47
CA GLY A 659 -26.84 -23.10 50.02
C GLY A 659 -26.55 -22.28 48.77
N ILE A 660 -27.27 -22.53 47.69
CA ILE A 660 -27.17 -21.75 46.44
C ILE A 660 -28.11 -20.54 46.55
N GLU A 661 -27.64 -19.36 46.15
CA GLU A 661 -28.46 -18.15 46.17
C GLU A 661 -29.63 -18.26 45.18
N ASN A 662 -30.82 -17.79 45.57
CA ASN A 662 -32.03 -17.75 44.74
C ASN A 662 -32.51 -19.08 44.12
N PHE A 663 -32.03 -20.23 44.62
CA PHE A 663 -32.44 -21.55 44.15
C PHE A 663 -32.82 -22.49 45.31
N THR A 664 -33.96 -23.18 45.18
CA THR A 664 -34.53 -24.00 46.25
C THR A 664 -34.82 -25.46 45.86
N ASP A 665 -34.80 -25.82 44.57
CA ASP A 665 -35.10 -27.17 44.07
C ASP A 665 -33.83 -28.04 43.94
N ILE A 666 -33.16 -28.27 45.07
CA ILE A 666 -32.01 -29.18 45.15
C ILE A 666 -32.49 -30.57 45.52
N LYS A 667 -32.02 -31.60 44.81
CA LYS A 667 -32.37 -33.00 45.05
C LYS A 667 -31.14 -33.83 45.41
N VAL A 668 -31.38 -34.95 46.08
CA VAL A 668 -30.34 -35.94 46.40
C VAL A 668 -29.88 -36.59 45.10
N GLY A 669 -28.56 -36.66 44.89
CA GLY A 669 -27.93 -37.12 43.66
C GLY A 669 -27.56 -36.02 42.66
N ASP A 670 -27.91 -34.75 42.92
CA ASP A 670 -27.43 -33.62 42.13
C ASP A 670 -25.93 -33.40 42.38
N VAL A 671 -25.20 -32.88 41.36
CA VAL A 671 -23.77 -32.53 41.45
C VAL A 671 -23.63 -31.01 41.36
N ILE A 672 -22.92 -30.40 42.30
CA ILE A 672 -22.61 -28.97 42.31
C ILE A 672 -21.16 -28.80 41.87
N GLU A 673 -20.95 -28.16 40.73
CA GLU A 673 -19.63 -27.82 40.20
C GLU A 673 -19.34 -26.34 40.44
N ALA A 674 -18.24 -26.06 41.14
CA ALA A 674 -17.71 -24.72 41.27
C ALA A 674 -16.75 -24.45 40.10
N TYR A 675 -16.93 -23.32 39.43
CA TYR A 675 -16.07 -22.90 38.32
C TYR A 675 -15.59 -21.47 38.53
N GLU A 676 -14.41 -21.19 37.98
CA GLU A 676 -13.85 -19.86 37.92
C GLU A 676 -13.59 -19.49 36.46
N MET A 677 -13.91 -18.25 36.12
CA MET A 677 -13.62 -17.66 34.82
C MET A 677 -12.19 -17.14 34.84
N PHE A 678 -11.35 -17.62 33.93
CA PHE A 678 -9.99 -17.12 33.72
C PHE A 678 -9.94 -16.34 32.41
N GLU A 679 -9.38 -15.14 32.45
CA GLU A 679 -9.06 -14.37 31.26
C GLU A 679 -7.72 -14.89 30.71
N ILE A 680 -7.75 -15.49 29.51
CA ILE A 680 -6.56 -15.91 28.78
C ILE A 680 -6.32 -14.88 27.67
N GLU A 681 -5.18 -14.20 27.72
CA GLU A 681 -4.71 -13.32 26.65
C GLU A 681 -4.60 -14.10 25.34
N ARG A 682 -5.24 -13.59 24.29
CA ARG A 682 -5.20 -14.19 22.95
C ARG A 682 -4.01 -13.65 22.18
N THR A 683 -3.34 -14.53 21.45
CA THR A 683 -2.31 -14.17 20.46
C THR A 683 -2.83 -14.46 19.06
N LEU A 684 -2.53 -13.57 18.12
CA LEU A 684 -2.76 -13.83 16.69
C LEU A 684 -1.78 -14.91 16.23
N GLU A 685 -2.30 -15.97 15.58
CA GLU A 685 -1.49 -17.02 14.92
C GLU A 685 -0.91 -16.58 13.58
#